data_AF-A0A929CD73-F1
#
_entry.id   AF-A0A929CD73-F1
#
_cell.length_a   1.000
_cell.length_b   1.000
_cell.length_c   1.000
_cell.angle_alpha   90.00
_cell.angle_beta   90.00
_cell.angle_gamma   90.00
#
_symmetry.space_group_name_H-M   'P 1'
#
loop_
_entity.id
_entity.type
_entity.pdbx_description
1 polymer ?
#
loop_
_entity_poly.entity_id
_entity_poly.type
_entity_poly.pdbx_seq_one_letter_code
_entity_poly.pdbx_strand_id
1 'polypeptide(L)'
;MMINGNSNNIKLPKSIVFDTFGGIAVSALLLCVISGVILAIPYDVSDPYLSISAFILSNPGAVIARNMHYWSAQIFLIFTLIHIWDHFRIGTEKGIRTGIWFRLGIAVFVIFYAMLSGFILKGDTDSRQALRIFSSLVEAIPLAGSQLSYVLLGSEESYLLLYVNHIAIATIFIIAILFEHARIIWGKTITFIVLGLILLVLSILFQAPLHDGQSAIVKGPWYFLGFQEMLHWMHRPAWIWVVVLVVALPVFIMPYLAKNSTRIAKYFLFVALVFYAVLTIIGYFFRGEEWKWSWTGEGIYMPFDPLPLIPGTYQYPQLTEVAGYGRFESCMLCHQEMKGFSPAHAPEAIGCVSCHLGNPFTPDKDQAHTNMLLVPGNLDNAARSCGTAQCHPDITDRINSSLMTTMSGIISVNRFVFNELPLPDGHFDIHDIGHSPADQHLRNMCSRCHLGNLKTEPGPVSQESRGGGCNACHLNYSAVAQSELGNFFGTHMPDSSLWSAHPALNLNISNDHCFGCHSRSGRISTSYEGWHETLLHRDEIPAADTLRVLDDGRVFRHITEDVHHKAGMLCIDCHDSYELMGDGTYYMHEEDQVMITCEDCHFHEMPAFMNLADLDAETRKILQLKDMDVEASVFLPMGNSGRVIWNSKFDRQGDPVLIGKVSGKEHPLNAPAGICSRGRAHSDLSCQACHTAWVPQCIGCHNEYDPKVAGYDMLKQQEEVGSWVEYVGLYLADLPTLGVVEGEARQVHTFVPGMILTIDKSTYMEDIDDPFVFHRLYAPLSAHTTVREGRSCRSCHNDPLAIGYGRGELEYVIEGENAKWVFTPKYANNPNDMLPEDAWIPFLKQPDGNYSTRSNTRPFSLEEQQKILLVGACLECHDQDSELMLSTLDDFDA
;
A
#
# COMPACT_ATOMS: atom_id res chain seq x y z
N MET A 1 44.26 48.26 -32.13
CA MET A 1 44.08 48.80 -33.50
C MET A 1 42.58 48.86 -33.76
N MET A 2 42.06 50.07 -33.94
CA MET A 2 40.63 50.35 -34.10
C MET A 2 40.11 49.71 -35.40
N ILE A 3 39.01 48.96 -35.32
CA ILE A 3 38.20 48.61 -36.49
C ILE A 3 36.82 49.18 -36.26
N ASN A 4 36.60 50.36 -36.85
CA ASN A 4 35.26 50.85 -37.20
C ASN A 4 34.72 49.94 -38.30
N GLY A 5 33.70 49.16 -37.98
CA GLY A 5 32.94 48.37 -38.95
C GLY A 5 31.48 48.37 -38.52
N ASN A 6 30.62 49.00 -39.33
CA ASN A 6 29.17 49.06 -39.17
C ASN A 6 28.59 47.69 -38.78
N SER A 7 28.24 47.51 -37.51
CA SER A 7 27.39 46.41 -37.06
C SER A 7 25.95 46.77 -37.41
N ASN A 8 25.42 46.20 -38.48
CA ASN A 8 23.98 46.10 -38.67
C ASN A 8 23.43 45.15 -37.61
N ASN A 9 23.20 45.73 -36.42
CA ASN A 9 22.48 45.12 -35.33
C ASN A 9 21.07 44.78 -35.82
N ILE A 10 20.71 43.50 -35.77
CA ILE A 10 19.30 43.16 -35.60
C ILE A 10 18.94 43.67 -34.20
N LYS A 11 18.43 44.90 -34.14
CA LYS A 11 17.70 45.37 -32.97
C LYS A 11 16.38 44.59 -32.96
N LEU A 12 16.30 43.55 -32.13
CA LEU A 12 15.02 43.16 -31.56
C LEU A 12 14.36 44.42 -30.97
N PRO A 13 13.02 44.54 -31.01
CA PRO A 13 12.35 45.74 -30.51
C PRO A 13 12.85 46.07 -29.09
N LYS A 14 13.21 47.34 -28.87
CA LYS A 14 13.79 47.89 -27.62
C LYS A 14 12.92 47.66 -26.36
N SER A 15 11.79 46.97 -26.47
CA SER A 15 10.82 46.74 -25.41
C SER A 15 11.07 45.48 -24.56
N ILE A 16 11.93 44.54 -24.98
CA ILE A 16 12.04 43.21 -24.31
C ILE A 16 13.46 42.90 -23.77
N VAL A 17 14.53 43.45 -24.35
CA VAL A 17 15.91 43.20 -23.87
C VAL A 17 16.64 44.53 -23.65
N PHE A 18 16.96 44.84 -22.39
CA PHE A 18 17.58 46.11 -21.98
C PHE A 18 19.11 46.15 -22.16
N ASP A 19 19.75 45.03 -22.53
CA ASP A 19 21.18 44.94 -22.87
C ASP A 19 21.49 43.82 -23.88
N THR A 20 22.77 43.53 -24.16
CA THR A 20 23.16 42.34 -24.95
C THR A 20 23.02 41.06 -24.14
N PHE A 21 22.80 39.91 -24.79
CA PHE A 21 22.70 38.61 -24.11
C PHE A 21 23.94 38.31 -23.26
N GLY A 22 25.14 38.62 -23.77
CA GLY A 22 26.38 38.52 -23.01
C GLY A 22 26.45 39.47 -21.80
N GLY A 23 25.95 40.70 -21.94
CA GLY A 23 25.91 41.66 -20.82
C GLY A 23 24.97 41.22 -19.68
N ILE A 24 23.85 40.58 -20.03
CA ILE A 24 22.93 39.96 -19.07
C ILE A 24 23.60 38.75 -18.40
N ALA A 25 24.26 37.87 -19.16
CA ALA A 25 24.97 36.71 -18.62
C ALA A 25 26.09 37.12 -17.63
N VAL A 26 26.91 38.13 -17.97
CA VAL A 26 27.93 38.66 -17.06
C VAL A 26 27.30 39.20 -15.77
N SER A 27 26.21 39.96 -15.88
CA SER A 27 25.50 40.52 -14.71
C SER A 27 24.91 39.41 -13.83
N ALA A 28 24.34 38.37 -14.43
CA ALA A 28 23.81 37.21 -13.73
C ALA A 28 24.91 36.43 -13.00
N LEU A 29 26.06 36.21 -13.63
CA LEU A 29 27.21 35.55 -13.00
C LEU A 29 27.74 36.34 -11.80
N LEU A 30 27.84 37.67 -11.90
CA LEU A 30 28.26 38.51 -10.77
C LEU A 30 27.28 38.42 -9.60
N LEU A 31 25.97 38.50 -9.88
CA LEU A 31 24.93 38.34 -8.85
C LEU A 31 25.02 36.96 -8.18
N CYS A 32 25.25 35.90 -8.98
CA CYS A 32 25.45 34.54 -8.49
C CYS A 32 26.66 34.41 -7.56
N VAL A 33 27.81 34.99 -7.93
CA VAL A 33 29.01 34.99 -7.08
C VAL A 33 28.77 35.75 -5.77
N ILE A 34 28.14 36.93 -5.84
CA ILE A 34 27.84 37.73 -4.63
C ILE A 34 26.91 36.96 -3.69
N SER A 35 25.81 36.40 -4.21
CA SER A 35 24.87 35.63 -3.39
C SER A 35 25.48 34.32 -2.88
N GLY A 36 26.37 33.70 -3.64
CA GLY A 36 27.12 32.50 -3.24
C GLY A 36 28.07 32.75 -2.06
N VAL A 37 28.77 33.89 -2.06
CA VAL A 37 29.62 34.30 -0.92
C VAL A 37 28.79 34.51 0.35
N ILE A 38 27.58 35.08 0.23
CA ILE A 38 26.67 35.24 1.36
C ILE A 38 26.18 33.88 1.86
N LEU A 39 25.84 32.97 0.94
CA LEU A 39 25.37 31.62 1.24
C LEU A 39 26.43 30.72 1.88
N ALA A 40 27.70 30.93 1.55
CA ALA A 40 28.83 30.18 2.10
C ALA A 40 29.04 30.38 3.62
N ILE A 41 28.43 31.41 4.21
CA ILE A 41 28.53 31.70 5.65
C ILE A 41 27.65 30.76 6.49
N PRO A 42 26.33 30.62 6.22
CA PRO A 42 25.46 29.71 6.94
C PRO A 42 25.49 28.24 6.46
N TYR A 43 26.14 27.95 5.32
CA TYR A 43 26.20 26.60 4.75
C TYR A 43 27.25 25.73 5.46
N ASP A 44 26.85 24.52 5.88
CA ASP A 44 27.76 23.52 6.42
C ASP A 44 28.05 22.45 5.37
N VAL A 45 29.32 22.29 5.02
CA VAL A 45 29.77 21.31 4.02
C VAL A 45 29.80 19.87 4.56
N SER A 46 29.86 19.70 5.89
CA SER A 46 29.85 18.38 6.51
C SER A 46 28.47 17.74 6.43
N ASP A 47 27.41 18.54 6.61
CA ASP A 47 26.03 18.14 6.40
C ASP A 47 25.24 19.17 5.56
N PRO A 48 25.37 19.10 4.22
CA PRO A 48 24.75 20.07 3.33
C PRO A 48 23.23 20.12 3.42
N TYR A 49 22.60 18.94 3.53
CA TYR A 49 21.14 18.84 3.48
C TYR A 49 20.51 19.34 4.78
N LEU A 50 21.08 18.93 5.92
CA LEU A 50 20.64 19.37 7.23
C LEU A 50 20.84 20.87 7.42
N SER A 51 21.99 21.42 6.99
CA SER A 51 22.24 22.86 7.09
C SER A 51 21.28 23.69 6.24
N ILE A 52 20.99 23.27 5.00
CA ILE A 52 20.03 23.95 4.12
C ILE A 52 18.62 23.91 4.70
N SER A 53 18.14 22.74 5.13
CA SER A 53 16.80 22.63 5.73
C SER A 53 16.66 23.47 7.01
N ALA A 54 17.71 23.54 7.83
CA ALA A 54 17.73 24.35 9.04
C ALA A 54 17.59 25.85 8.77
N PHE A 55 18.42 26.41 7.87
CA PHE A 55 18.39 27.86 7.61
C PHE A 55 17.20 28.27 6.76
N ILE A 56 16.60 27.34 6.00
CA ILE A 56 15.32 27.59 5.32
C ILE A 56 14.23 27.94 6.34
N LEU A 57 14.21 27.22 7.46
CA LEU A 57 13.24 27.46 8.51
C LEU A 57 13.64 28.63 9.41
N SER A 58 14.93 28.82 9.71
CA SER A 58 15.39 29.74 10.76
C SER A 58 16.03 31.07 10.29
N ASN A 59 16.41 31.20 9.02
CA ASN A 59 17.16 32.36 8.52
C ASN A 59 16.66 32.87 7.15
N PRO A 60 15.67 33.80 7.15
CA PRO A 60 15.12 34.35 5.91
C PRO A 60 16.16 35.03 5.00
N GLY A 61 17.21 35.63 5.57
CA GLY A 61 18.29 36.27 4.80
C GLY A 61 19.10 35.26 3.99
N ALA A 62 19.42 34.10 4.58
CA ALA A 62 20.08 33.00 3.90
C ALA A 62 19.20 32.41 2.79
N VAL A 63 17.89 32.33 3.00
CA VAL A 63 16.92 31.87 1.98
C VAL A 63 16.91 32.78 0.76
N ILE A 64 16.84 34.10 0.96
CA ILE A 64 16.88 35.06 -0.15
C ILE A 64 18.21 34.94 -0.92
N ALA A 65 19.34 34.80 -0.21
CA ALA A 65 20.64 34.60 -0.85
C ALA A 65 20.71 33.29 -1.65
N ARG A 66 20.17 32.19 -1.12
CA ARG A 66 20.06 30.89 -1.79
C ARG A 66 19.20 30.98 -3.05
N ASN A 67 18.01 31.57 -2.95
CA ASN A 67 17.10 31.73 -4.07
C ASN A 67 17.74 32.61 -5.16
N MET A 68 18.37 33.73 -4.76
CA MET A 68 19.11 34.61 -5.67
C MET A 68 20.24 33.86 -6.37
N HIS A 69 21.01 33.04 -5.64
CA HIS A 69 22.08 32.22 -6.19
C HIS A 69 21.56 31.23 -7.24
N TYR A 70 20.50 30.49 -6.91
CA TYR A 70 19.86 29.56 -7.84
C TYR A 70 19.35 30.27 -9.11
N TRP A 71 18.52 31.31 -8.96
CA TRP A 71 17.90 31.99 -10.09
C TRP A 71 18.91 32.71 -10.98
N SER A 72 19.90 33.37 -10.39
CA SER A 72 20.99 34.00 -11.15
C SER A 72 21.83 32.98 -11.91
N ALA A 73 22.08 31.79 -11.35
CA ALA A 73 22.73 30.68 -12.05
C ALA A 73 21.90 30.17 -13.25
N GLN A 74 20.57 30.03 -13.10
CA GLN A 74 19.70 29.64 -14.22
C GLN A 74 19.73 30.67 -15.35
N ILE A 75 19.58 31.96 -15.02
CA ILE A 75 19.65 33.05 -16.01
C ILE A 75 21.03 33.10 -16.66
N PHE A 76 22.11 32.92 -15.90
CA PHE A 76 23.46 32.87 -16.44
C PHE A 76 23.61 31.77 -17.50
N LEU A 77 23.15 30.54 -17.22
CA LEU A 77 23.22 29.44 -18.18
C LEU A 77 22.38 29.73 -19.43
N ILE A 78 21.11 30.12 -19.26
CA ILE A 78 20.19 30.40 -20.36
C ILE A 78 20.76 31.48 -21.29
N PHE A 79 21.17 32.62 -20.74
CA PHE A 79 21.68 33.73 -21.54
C PHE A 79 23.06 33.43 -22.14
N THR A 80 23.87 32.58 -21.51
CA THR A 80 25.12 32.08 -22.11
C THR A 80 24.84 31.20 -23.33
N LEU A 81 23.88 30.27 -23.26
CA LEU A 81 23.49 29.43 -24.40
C LEU A 81 22.91 30.27 -25.55
N ILE A 82 22.04 31.24 -25.23
CA ILE A 82 21.49 32.18 -26.23
C ILE A 82 22.62 33.02 -26.85
N HIS A 83 23.57 33.50 -26.05
CA HIS A 83 24.71 34.28 -26.53
C HIS A 83 25.62 33.48 -27.47
N ILE A 84 25.89 32.21 -27.16
CA ILE A 84 26.63 31.29 -28.03
C ILE A 84 25.89 31.09 -29.36
N TRP A 85 24.58 30.84 -29.31
CA TRP A 85 23.76 30.66 -30.50
C TRP A 85 23.69 31.92 -31.38
N ASP A 86 23.57 33.10 -30.76
CA ASP A 86 23.57 34.39 -31.47
C ASP A 86 24.89 34.59 -32.23
N HIS A 87 26.02 34.25 -31.62
CA HIS A 87 27.33 34.27 -32.28
C HIS A 87 27.41 33.28 -33.46
N PHE A 88 26.88 32.06 -33.31
CA PHE A 88 26.81 31.10 -34.42
C PHE A 88 25.92 31.60 -35.57
N ARG A 89 24.80 32.24 -35.25
CA ARG A 89 23.87 32.78 -36.26
C ARG A 89 24.49 33.94 -37.04
N ILE A 90 25.15 34.87 -36.35
CA ILE A 90 25.76 36.07 -36.96
C ILE A 90 27.04 35.70 -37.74
N GLY A 91 27.71 34.60 -37.37
CA GLY A 91 28.88 34.12 -38.11
C GLY A 91 30.20 34.76 -37.67
N THR A 92 30.31 35.12 -36.39
CA THR A 92 31.47 35.82 -35.83
C THR A 92 32.60 34.90 -35.38
N GLU A 93 32.43 33.58 -35.47
CA GLU A 93 33.41 32.58 -34.98
C GLU A 93 34.82 32.77 -35.58
N LYS A 94 34.91 33.25 -36.82
CA LYS A 94 36.19 33.52 -37.51
C LYS A 94 36.84 34.82 -37.09
N GLY A 95 36.11 35.70 -36.41
CA GLY A 95 36.60 36.99 -35.90
C GLY A 95 37.29 36.89 -34.53
N ILE A 96 37.19 35.75 -33.87
CA ILE A 96 37.78 35.51 -32.55
C ILE A 96 39.14 34.80 -32.72
N ARG A 97 40.14 35.21 -31.93
CA ARG A 97 41.45 34.54 -31.94
C ARG A 97 41.30 33.08 -31.54
N THR A 98 41.97 32.18 -32.26
CA THR A 98 41.89 30.72 -32.05
C THR A 98 42.16 30.30 -30.60
N GLY A 99 43.14 30.92 -29.93
CA GLY A 99 43.42 30.64 -28.52
C GLY A 99 42.27 31.01 -27.57
N ILE A 100 41.58 32.13 -27.82
CA ILE A 100 40.42 32.57 -27.03
C ILE A 100 39.23 31.63 -27.30
N TRP A 101 39.02 31.26 -28.57
CA TRP A 101 37.97 30.31 -28.95
C TRP A 101 38.11 28.97 -28.25
N PHE A 102 39.31 28.41 -28.21
CA PHE A 102 39.58 27.14 -27.53
C PHE A 102 39.27 27.22 -26.03
N ARG A 103 39.70 28.30 -25.35
CA ARG A 103 39.40 28.52 -23.92
C ARG A 103 37.90 28.71 -23.67
N LEU A 104 37.19 29.43 -24.53
CA LEU A 104 35.74 29.57 -24.45
C LEU A 104 35.03 28.23 -24.63
N GLY A 105 35.52 27.37 -25.54
CA GLY A 105 35.01 26.01 -25.70
C GLY A 105 35.15 25.18 -24.41
N ILE A 106 36.30 25.25 -23.74
CA ILE A 106 36.50 24.60 -22.42
C ILE A 106 35.63 25.23 -21.35
N ALA A 107 35.49 26.56 -21.34
CA ALA A 107 34.69 27.27 -20.34
C ALA A 107 33.22 26.82 -20.33
N VAL A 108 32.66 26.42 -21.47
CA VAL A 108 31.30 25.83 -21.52
C VAL A 108 31.21 24.57 -20.66
N PHE A 109 32.18 23.65 -20.75
CA PHE A 109 32.20 22.46 -19.90
C PHE A 109 32.36 22.81 -18.42
N VAL A 110 33.20 23.79 -18.10
CA VAL A 110 33.39 24.24 -16.72
C VAL A 110 32.13 24.91 -16.18
N ILE A 111 31.36 25.62 -17.00
CA ILE A 111 30.05 26.17 -16.61
C ILE A 111 29.06 25.04 -16.30
N PHE A 112 28.94 24.02 -17.16
CA PHE A 112 28.08 22.86 -16.87
C PHE A 112 28.52 22.12 -15.61
N TYR A 113 29.83 21.97 -15.38
CA TYR A 113 30.36 21.40 -14.15
C TYR A 113 30.06 22.28 -12.93
N ALA A 114 30.19 23.61 -13.02
CA ALA A 114 29.82 24.53 -11.94
C ALA A 114 28.32 24.42 -11.58
N MET A 115 27.46 24.33 -12.60
CA MET A 115 26.02 24.09 -12.42
C MET A 115 25.72 22.74 -11.77
N LEU A 116 26.41 21.66 -12.20
CA LEU A 116 26.21 20.31 -11.64
C LEU A 116 26.73 20.20 -10.22
N SER A 117 27.96 20.68 -9.96
CA SER A 117 28.57 20.68 -8.63
C SER A 117 27.74 21.48 -7.63
N GLY A 118 27.23 22.66 -8.01
CA GLY A 118 26.32 23.45 -7.18
C GLY A 118 25.00 22.73 -6.88
N PHE A 119 24.47 21.99 -7.86
CA PHE A 119 23.29 21.15 -7.66
C PHE A 119 23.56 20.04 -6.64
N ILE A 120 24.69 19.33 -6.76
CA ILE A 120 25.05 18.22 -5.87
C ILE A 120 25.29 18.70 -4.43
N LEU A 121 25.76 19.95 -4.24
CA LEU A 121 25.96 20.55 -2.92
C LEU A 121 24.66 20.79 -2.13
N LYS A 122 23.47 20.50 -2.68
CA LYS A 122 22.26 20.47 -1.85
C LYS A 122 22.24 19.28 -0.89
N GLY A 123 22.94 18.19 -1.23
CA GLY A 123 22.97 16.95 -0.43
C GLY A 123 21.65 16.16 -0.38
N ASP A 124 20.61 16.62 -1.06
CA ASP A 124 19.29 15.98 -1.10
C ASP A 124 19.28 14.69 -1.96
N THR A 125 18.14 13.99 -2.02
CA THR A 125 18.03 12.72 -2.76
C THR A 125 18.36 12.87 -4.25
N ASP A 126 17.89 13.94 -4.90
CA ASP A 126 18.27 14.28 -6.28
C ASP A 126 19.78 14.43 -6.44
N SER A 127 20.41 15.14 -5.51
CA SER A 127 21.85 15.41 -5.51
C SER A 127 22.68 14.16 -5.38
N ARG A 128 22.31 13.26 -4.46
CA ARG A 128 23.00 11.98 -4.23
C ARG A 128 22.86 11.04 -5.43
N GLN A 129 21.71 11.03 -6.10
CA GLN A 129 21.56 10.25 -7.34
C GLN A 129 22.41 10.85 -8.48
N ALA A 130 22.38 12.17 -8.65
CA ALA A 130 23.19 12.86 -9.65
C ALA A 130 24.71 12.63 -9.44
N LEU A 131 25.17 12.66 -8.19
CA LEU A 131 26.56 12.36 -7.81
C LEU A 131 26.96 10.93 -8.21
N ARG A 132 26.14 9.93 -7.85
CA ARG A 132 26.39 8.52 -8.20
C ARG A 132 26.47 8.31 -9.71
N ILE A 133 25.47 8.82 -10.44
CA ILE A 133 25.44 8.70 -11.91
C ILE A 133 26.68 9.37 -12.53
N PHE A 134 27.01 10.60 -12.11
CA PHE A 134 28.14 11.33 -12.67
C PHE A 134 29.48 10.68 -12.33
N SER A 135 29.67 10.20 -11.09
CA SER A 135 30.87 9.46 -10.67
C SER A 135 31.08 8.22 -11.53
N SER A 136 30.05 7.36 -11.65
CA SER A 136 30.12 6.14 -12.48
C SER A 136 30.44 6.45 -13.95
N LEU A 137 29.91 7.54 -14.50
CA LEU A 137 30.24 7.94 -15.86
C LEU A 137 31.69 8.38 -16.00
N VAL A 138 32.21 9.20 -15.10
CA VAL A 138 33.62 9.65 -15.14
C VAL A 138 34.58 8.49 -14.93
N GLU A 139 34.27 7.56 -14.03
CA GLU A 139 35.06 6.35 -13.79
C GLU A 139 35.13 5.42 -15.01
N ALA A 140 34.07 5.39 -15.83
CA ALA A 140 34.04 4.62 -17.05
C ALA A 140 35.02 5.12 -18.14
N ILE A 141 35.64 6.29 -17.96
CA ILE A 141 36.67 6.81 -18.88
C ILE A 141 37.94 5.95 -18.76
N PRO A 142 38.42 5.34 -19.87
CA PRO A 142 39.62 4.50 -19.83
C PRO A 142 40.86 5.25 -19.32
N LEU A 143 41.73 4.52 -18.62
CA LEU A 143 43.06 4.93 -18.14
C LEU A 143 43.11 5.98 -17.01
N ALA A 144 42.18 6.95 -16.99
CA ALA A 144 42.23 8.10 -16.07
C ALA A 144 40.91 8.36 -15.30
N GLY A 145 39.87 7.56 -15.52
CA GLY A 145 38.53 7.81 -14.98
C GLY A 145 38.46 7.90 -13.46
N SER A 146 39.10 6.97 -12.75
CA SER A 146 39.08 6.94 -11.28
C SER A 146 39.80 8.14 -10.65
N GLN A 147 40.97 8.52 -11.17
CA GLN A 147 41.68 9.72 -10.69
C GLN A 147 40.91 10.99 -11.02
N LEU A 148 40.28 11.06 -12.19
CA LEU A 148 39.49 12.20 -12.61
C LEU A 148 38.22 12.36 -11.76
N SER A 149 37.53 11.25 -11.46
CA SER A 149 36.36 11.25 -10.57
C SER A 149 36.75 11.76 -9.18
N TYR A 150 37.83 11.23 -8.59
CA TYR A 150 38.32 11.67 -7.29
C TYR A 150 38.71 13.16 -7.26
N VAL A 151 39.39 13.68 -8.28
CA VAL A 151 39.78 15.10 -8.32
C VAL A 151 38.57 16.02 -8.48
N LEU A 152 37.56 15.61 -9.24
CA LEU A 152 36.38 16.43 -9.52
C LEU A 152 35.32 16.36 -8.41
N LEU A 153 35.12 15.19 -7.81
CA LEU A 153 33.99 14.90 -6.93
C LEU A 153 34.41 14.58 -5.49
N GLY A 154 35.64 14.10 -5.29
CA GLY A 154 36.11 13.63 -4.00
C GLY A 154 35.69 12.19 -3.71
N SER A 155 35.77 11.81 -2.44
CA SER A 155 35.17 10.57 -1.93
C SER A 155 33.66 10.73 -1.79
N GLU A 156 32.90 9.65 -1.99
CA GLU A 156 31.43 9.68 -1.88
C GLU A 156 30.93 10.15 -0.51
N GLU A 157 31.72 9.98 0.54
CA GLU A 157 31.38 10.37 1.93
C GLU A 157 31.70 11.84 2.27
N SER A 158 32.33 12.61 1.38
CA SER A 158 32.76 13.98 1.69
C SER A 158 32.46 14.99 0.58
N TYR A 159 31.66 15.99 0.91
CA TYR A 159 31.38 17.12 0.02
C TYR A 159 32.47 18.20 0.01
N LEU A 160 33.51 18.09 0.85
CA LEU A 160 34.51 19.14 1.01
C LEU A 160 35.24 19.47 -0.29
N LEU A 161 35.71 18.44 -1.02
CA LEU A 161 36.44 18.67 -2.26
C LEU A 161 35.53 19.25 -3.34
N LEU A 162 34.31 18.72 -3.46
CA LEU A 162 33.30 19.23 -4.40
C LEU A 162 32.95 20.70 -4.10
N TYR A 163 32.79 21.04 -2.82
CA TYR A 163 32.55 22.40 -2.36
C TYR A 163 33.69 23.33 -2.77
N VAL A 164 34.95 22.97 -2.50
CA VAL A 164 36.13 23.75 -2.91
C VAL A 164 36.20 23.90 -4.43
N ASN A 165 35.93 22.82 -5.17
CA ASN A 165 35.93 22.85 -6.63
C ASN A 165 34.86 23.81 -7.18
N HIS A 166 33.68 23.84 -6.56
CA HIS A 166 32.58 24.73 -6.93
C HIS A 166 32.89 26.20 -6.60
N ILE A 167 33.16 26.51 -5.33
CA ILE A 167 33.28 27.91 -4.88
C ILE A 167 34.57 28.57 -5.38
N ALA A 168 35.66 27.81 -5.52
CA ALA A 168 36.97 28.35 -5.86
C ALA A 168 37.38 27.96 -7.29
N ILE A 169 37.63 26.68 -7.57
CA ILE A 169 38.32 26.28 -8.81
C ILE A 169 37.51 26.64 -10.06
N ALA A 170 36.24 26.24 -10.12
CA ALA A 170 35.37 26.53 -11.26
C ALA A 170 35.14 28.04 -11.42
N THR A 171 34.88 28.74 -10.32
CA THR A 171 34.63 30.19 -10.32
C THR A 171 35.87 31.00 -10.76
N ILE A 172 37.05 30.68 -10.22
CA ILE A 172 38.33 31.29 -10.61
C ILE A 172 38.64 31.04 -12.09
N PHE A 173 38.33 29.84 -12.59
CA PHE A 173 38.52 29.50 -14.00
C PHE A 173 37.62 30.33 -14.93
N ILE A 174 36.33 30.45 -14.59
CA ILE A 174 35.34 31.16 -15.41
C ILE A 174 35.65 32.67 -15.46
N ILE A 175 35.96 33.30 -14.32
CA ILE A 175 36.11 34.77 -14.22
C ILE A 175 37.26 35.30 -15.09
N ALA A 176 38.44 34.66 -15.08
CA ALA A 176 39.58 35.13 -15.87
C ALA A 176 39.34 35.00 -17.38
N ILE A 177 38.70 33.91 -17.82
CA ILE A 177 38.36 33.69 -19.24
C ILE A 177 37.29 34.70 -19.68
N LEU A 178 36.30 34.96 -18.83
CA LEU A 178 35.28 35.98 -19.08
C LEU A 178 35.92 37.37 -19.23
N PHE A 179 36.87 37.72 -18.35
CA PHE A 179 37.59 38.99 -18.45
C PHE A 179 38.42 39.08 -19.73
N GLU A 180 39.10 38.02 -20.14
CA GLU A 180 39.84 38.00 -21.40
C GLU A 180 38.92 38.17 -22.63
N HIS A 181 37.75 37.53 -22.59
CA HIS A 181 36.76 37.55 -23.65
C HIS A 181 36.02 38.89 -23.75
N ALA A 182 35.42 39.35 -22.66
CA ALA A 182 34.58 40.54 -22.62
C ALA A 182 35.37 41.83 -22.38
N ARG A 183 36.58 41.75 -21.81
CA ARG A 183 37.40 42.87 -21.32
C ARG A 183 36.68 43.80 -20.35
N ILE A 184 35.63 43.27 -19.72
CA ILE A 184 34.73 43.98 -18.85
C ILE A 184 34.48 43.04 -17.67
N ILE A 185 34.71 43.53 -16.46
CA ILE A 185 34.36 42.81 -15.22
C ILE A 185 32.94 43.17 -14.80
N TRP A 186 32.61 44.47 -14.86
CA TRP A 186 31.31 45.01 -14.51
C TRP A 186 30.53 45.35 -15.78
N GLY A 187 29.43 44.63 -16.03
CA GLY A 187 28.46 44.98 -17.07
C GLY A 187 27.90 46.39 -16.88
N LYS A 188 26.98 46.83 -17.76
CA LYS A 188 26.34 48.14 -17.58
C LYS A 188 25.63 48.19 -16.23
N THR A 189 25.86 49.24 -15.45
CA THR A 189 25.28 49.42 -14.10
C THR A 189 23.77 49.28 -14.11
N ILE A 190 23.10 49.82 -15.13
CA ILE A 190 21.64 49.72 -15.27
C ILE A 190 21.19 48.26 -15.46
N THR A 191 21.94 47.46 -16.19
CA THR A 191 21.64 46.04 -16.44
C THR A 191 21.76 45.24 -15.16
N PHE A 192 22.83 45.47 -14.39
CA PHE A 192 23.05 44.83 -13.10
C PHE A 192 21.93 45.17 -12.09
N ILE A 193 21.54 46.45 -11.99
CA ILE A 193 20.47 46.89 -11.07
C ILE A 193 19.11 46.32 -11.48
N VAL A 194 18.72 46.45 -12.75
CA VAL A 194 17.42 45.97 -13.24
C VAL A 194 17.32 44.46 -13.09
N LEU A 195 18.36 43.71 -13.48
CA LEU A 195 18.38 42.26 -13.32
C LEU A 195 18.37 41.87 -11.84
N GLY A 196 19.13 42.55 -10.99
CA GLY A 196 19.14 42.31 -9.54
C GLY A 196 17.76 42.53 -8.90
N LEU A 197 17.03 43.57 -9.31
CA LEU A 197 15.66 43.81 -8.84
C LEU A 197 14.68 42.74 -9.32
N ILE A 198 14.76 42.33 -10.59
CA ILE A 198 13.92 41.25 -11.14
C ILE A 198 14.19 39.94 -10.38
N LEU A 199 15.46 39.59 -10.18
CA LEU A 199 15.83 38.37 -9.47
C LEU A 199 15.51 38.45 -7.98
N LEU A 200 15.55 39.63 -7.37
CA LEU A 200 15.10 39.80 -5.99
C LEU A 200 13.61 39.53 -5.86
N VAL A 201 12.78 40.10 -6.74
CA VAL A 201 11.34 39.81 -6.78
C VAL A 201 11.11 38.31 -7.01
N LEU A 202 11.81 37.71 -7.97
CA LEU A 202 11.70 36.27 -8.22
C LEU A 202 12.14 35.42 -7.01
N SER A 203 13.18 35.83 -6.29
CA SER A 203 13.71 35.14 -5.11
C SER A 203 12.82 35.27 -3.87
N ILE A 204 12.02 36.33 -3.80
CA ILE A 204 11.00 36.54 -2.76
C ILE A 204 9.73 35.76 -3.10
N LEU A 205 9.41 35.57 -4.37
CA LEU A 205 8.18 34.89 -4.81
C LEU A 205 8.34 33.39 -4.97
N PHE A 206 9.53 32.89 -5.32
CA PHE A 206 9.75 31.47 -5.60
C PHE A 206 10.99 30.95 -4.91
N GLN A 207 10.80 29.92 -4.10
CA GLN A 207 11.87 29.23 -3.40
C GLN A 207 12.68 28.35 -4.35
N ALA A 208 14.00 28.29 -4.15
CA ALA A 208 14.84 27.36 -4.89
C ALA A 208 14.55 25.92 -4.43
N PRO A 209 14.55 24.93 -5.34
CA PRO A 209 14.02 23.61 -5.05
C PRO A 209 14.89 22.84 -4.05
N LEU A 210 14.28 22.06 -3.16
CA LEU A 210 14.95 21.15 -2.25
C LEU A 210 14.11 19.89 -2.15
N HIS A 211 14.68 18.73 -2.48
CA HIS A 211 13.93 17.48 -2.44
C HIS A 211 13.68 17.08 -0.98
N ASP A 212 12.44 16.74 -0.63
CA ASP A 212 12.05 16.40 0.74
C ASP A 212 12.78 15.16 1.27
N GLY A 213 12.99 14.15 0.43
CA GLY A 213 13.68 12.90 0.79
C GLY A 213 12.73 11.71 0.86
N GLN A 214 11.44 11.92 0.64
CA GLN A 214 10.39 10.91 0.63
C GLN A 214 9.86 10.63 -0.78
N SER A 215 9.78 11.66 -1.62
CA SER A 215 9.30 11.46 -2.99
C SER A 215 10.15 10.42 -3.72
N ALA A 216 9.50 9.45 -4.35
CA ALA A 216 10.15 8.49 -5.22
C ALA A 216 10.56 9.10 -6.58
N ILE A 217 10.07 10.31 -6.90
CA ILE A 217 10.39 11.01 -8.14
C ILE A 217 11.70 11.76 -7.97
N VAL A 218 12.78 11.14 -8.43
CA VAL A 218 14.13 11.74 -8.41
C VAL A 218 14.49 12.26 -9.80
N LYS A 219 14.72 13.58 -9.92
CA LYS A 219 14.98 14.24 -11.21
C LYS A 219 16.28 15.04 -11.17
N GLY A 220 17.13 14.83 -12.18
CA GLY A 220 18.27 15.72 -12.42
C GLY A 220 17.83 17.16 -12.73
N PRO A 221 18.76 18.13 -12.69
CA PRO A 221 18.43 19.50 -13.05
C PRO A 221 17.98 19.58 -14.52
N TRP A 222 17.13 20.55 -14.87
CA TRP A 222 16.48 20.62 -16.19
C TRP A 222 17.47 20.58 -17.37
N TYR A 223 18.66 21.16 -17.21
CA TYR A 223 19.71 21.17 -18.23
C TYR A 223 20.48 19.84 -18.37
N PHE A 224 20.15 18.83 -17.56
CA PHE A 224 20.62 17.44 -17.67
C PHE A 224 19.48 16.43 -17.84
N LEU A 225 18.20 16.81 -17.82
CA LEU A 225 17.10 15.85 -17.97
C LEU A 225 17.11 15.14 -19.33
N GLY A 226 17.41 15.85 -20.42
CA GLY A 226 17.59 15.21 -21.73
C GLY A 226 18.74 14.21 -21.73
N PHE A 227 19.75 14.41 -20.88
CA PHE A 227 20.87 13.48 -20.69
C PHE A 227 20.44 12.24 -19.90
N GLN A 228 19.70 12.43 -18.80
CA GLN A 228 19.11 11.33 -18.02
C GLN A 228 18.18 10.46 -18.87
N GLU A 229 17.37 11.09 -19.72
CA GLU A 229 16.51 10.37 -20.68
C GLU A 229 17.33 9.54 -21.68
N MET A 230 18.42 10.07 -22.24
CA MET A 230 19.29 9.28 -23.12
C MET A 230 19.91 8.06 -22.40
N LEU A 231 20.36 8.24 -21.15
CA LEU A 231 20.97 7.16 -20.37
C LEU A 231 19.99 6.01 -20.10
N HIS A 232 18.72 6.32 -19.85
CA HIS A 232 17.68 5.32 -19.63
C HIS A 232 17.57 4.30 -20.78
N TRP A 233 17.77 4.73 -22.02
CA TRP A 233 17.71 3.87 -23.21
C TRP A 233 19.05 3.19 -23.55
N MET A 234 20.14 3.51 -22.84
CA MET A 234 21.47 2.99 -23.13
C MET A 234 21.80 1.72 -22.34
N HIS A 235 21.98 0.60 -23.04
CA HIS A 235 22.49 -0.65 -22.46
C HIS A 235 23.92 -0.52 -21.90
N ARG A 236 24.69 0.46 -22.39
CA ARG A 236 26.06 0.74 -21.95
C ARG A 236 26.22 2.25 -21.74
N PRO A 237 26.02 2.76 -20.51
CA PRO A 237 26.04 4.20 -20.22
C PRO A 237 27.31 4.93 -20.67
N ALA A 238 28.48 4.26 -20.70
CA ALA A 238 29.75 4.85 -21.10
C ALA A 238 29.78 5.42 -22.54
N TRP A 239 28.89 4.97 -23.44
CA TRP A 239 28.78 5.52 -24.80
C TRP A 239 28.34 6.98 -24.82
N ILE A 240 27.81 7.49 -23.71
CA ILE A 240 27.43 8.88 -23.59
C ILE A 240 28.61 9.84 -23.81
N TRP A 241 29.84 9.43 -23.45
CA TRP A 241 31.04 10.23 -23.73
C TRP A 241 31.31 10.38 -25.23
N VAL A 242 31.00 9.35 -26.03
CA VAL A 242 31.09 9.43 -27.49
C VAL A 242 30.08 10.46 -28.02
N VAL A 243 28.85 10.44 -27.51
CA VAL A 243 27.81 11.42 -27.88
C VAL A 243 28.26 12.85 -27.53
N VAL A 244 28.78 13.06 -26.32
CA VAL A 244 29.31 14.36 -25.88
C VAL A 244 30.45 14.82 -26.80
N LEU A 245 31.38 13.93 -27.15
CA LEU A 245 32.49 14.25 -28.06
C LEU A 245 32.00 14.60 -29.47
N VAL A 246 31.03 13.88 -30.01
CA VAL A 246 30.45 14.12 -31.34
C VAL A 246 29.76 15.49 -31.40
N VAL A 247 29.09 15.91 -30.32
CA VAL A 247 28.45 17.23 -30.23
C VAL A 247 29.47 18.34 -29.97
N ALA A 248 30.49 18.08 -29.15
CA ALA A 248 31.50 19.07 -28.77
C ALA A 248 32.52 19.37 -29.88
N LEU A 249 32.96 18.34 -30.61
CA LEU A 249 34.03 18.45 -31.61
C LEU A 249 33.74 19.54 -32.67
N PRO A 250 32.53 19.63 -33.27
CA PRO A 250 32.16 20.70 -34.18
C PRO A 250 32.36 22.11 -33.62
N VAL A 251 32.14 22.32 -32.32
CA VAL A 251 32.33 23.62 -31.65
C VAL A 251 33.81 24.01 -31.64
N PHE A 252 34.71 23.08 -31.28
CA PHE A 252 36.15 23.35 -31.21
C PHE A 252 36.79 23.57 -32.58
N ILE A 253 36.40 22.78 -33.58
CA ILE A 253 37.02 22.84 -34.91
C ILE A 253 36.42 23.93 -35.80
N MET A 254 35.27 24.52 -35.42
CA MET A 254 34.50 25.46 -36.23
C MET A 254 35.33 26.59 -36.87
N PRO A 255 36.27 27.26 -36.16
CA PRO A 255 37.07 28.34 -36.74
C PRO A 255 37.96 27.90 -37.90
N TYR A 256 38.34 26.61 -37.92
CA TYR A 256 39.25 26.02 -38.91
C TYR A 256 38.50 25.47 -40.13
N LEU A 257 37.17 25.37 -40.08
CA LEU A 257 36.36 24.78 -41.15
C LEU A 257 36.17 25.75 -42.34
N ALA A 258 36.07 25.15 -43.53
CA ALA A 258 35.60 25.85 -44.73
C ALA A 258 34.15 26.35 -44.54
N LYS A 259 33.74 27.38 -45.30
CA LYS A 259 32.43 28.04 -45.13
C LYS A 259 31.24 27.07 -45.24
N ASN A 260 31.32 26.10 -46.15
CA ASN A 260 30.27 25.09 -46.32
C ASN A 260 30.21 24.12 -45.12
N SER A 261 31.36 23.60 -44.69
CA SER A 261 31.46 22.71 -43.53
C SER A 261 31.05 23.41 -42.22
N THR A 262 31.34 24.70 -42.08
CA THR A 262 30.88 25.53 -40.94
C THR A 262 29.36 25.60 -40.90
N ARG A 263 28.70 25.77 -42.05
CA ARG A 263 27.23 25.78 -42.14
C ARG A 263 26.63 24.43 -41.75
N ILE A 264 27.21 23.33 -42.23
CA ILE A 264 26.78 21.96 -41.89
C ILE A 264 26.94 21.73 -40.38
N ALA A 265 28.08 22.08 -39.79
CA ALA A 265 28.34 21.97 -38.36
C ALA A 265 27.30 22.76 -37.53
N LYS A 266 26.96 23.98 -37.93
CA LYS A 266 25.93 24.79 -37.25
C LYS A 266 24.53 24.17 -37.34
N TYR A 267 24.17 23.64 -38.52
CA TYR A 267 22.89 22.95 -38.70
C TYR A 267 22.81 21.69 -37.83
N PHE A 268 23.89 20.90 -37.80
CA PHE A 268 23.99 19.73 -36.93
C PHE A 268 23.82 20.09 -35.44
N LEU A 269 24.55 21.11 -34.95
CA LEU A 269 24.43 21.57 -33.57
C LEU A 269 23.03 22.09 -33.23
N PHE A 270 22.36 22.76 -34.17
CA PHE A 270 20.98 23.20 -33.99
C PHE A 270 20.00 22.03 -33.87
N VAL A 271 20.09 21.06 -34.78
CA VAL A 271 19.25 19.86 -34.74
C VAL A 271 19.51 19.08 -33.45
N ALA A 272 20.77 18.94 -33.04
CA ALA A 272 21.12 18.30 -31.77
C ALA A 272 20.53 19.04 -30.56
N LEU A 273 20.57 20.38 -30.56
CA LEU A 273 19.98 21.21 -29.50
C LEU A 273 18.45 21.04 -29.44
N VAL A 274 17.77 21.07 -30.59
CA VAL A 274 16.31 20.86 -30.67
C VAL A 274 15.95 19.46 -30.18
N PHE A 275 16.68 18.45 -30.63
CA PHE A 275 16.48 17.07 -30.17
C PHE A 275 16.66 16.94 -28.65
N TYR A 276 17.73 17.53 -28.10
CA TYR A 276 17.98 17.53 -26.66
C TYR A 276 16.88 18.26 -25.87
N ALA A 277 16.35 19.36 -26.41
CA ALA A 277 15.24 20.09 -25.80
C ALA A 277 13.95 19.23 -25.77
N VAL A 278 13.66 18.49 -26.84
CA VAL A 278 12.52 17.54 -26.86
C VAL A 278 12.69 16.46 -25.80
N LEU A 279 13.88 15.84 -25.68
CA LEU A 279 14.14 14.85 -24.63
C LEU A 279 14.02 15.44 -23.22
N THR A 280 14.46 16.68 -23.03
CA THR A 280 14.32 17.40 -21.76
C THR A 280 12.85 17.61 -21.40
N ILE A 281 12.01 17.99 -22.37
CA ILE A 281 10.55 18.12 -22.17
C ILE A 281 9.92 16.77 -21.84
N ILE A 282 10.33 15.70 -22.53
CA ILE A 282 9.86 14.33 -22.25
C ILE A 282 10.20 13.93 -20.82
N GLY A 283 11.47 14.05 -20.43
CA GLY A 283 11.94 13.71 -19.09
C GLY A 283 11.28 14.56 -17.98
N TYR A 284 10.98 15.83 -18.27
CA TYR A 284 10.33 16.70 -17.30
C TYR A 284 8.85 16.36 -17.09
N PHE A 285 8.06 16.24 -18.17
CA PHE A 285 6.60 16.17 -18.09
C PHE A 285 6.00 14.76 -18.14
N PHE A 286 6.70 13.79 -18.71
CA PHE A 286 6.14 12.45 -18.98
C PHE A 286 6.82 11.31 -18.20
N ARG A 287 7.91 11.60 -17.46
CA ARG A 287 8.58 10.63 -16.59
C ARG A 287 8.20 10.87 -15.12
N GLY A 288 7.71 9.81 -14.48
CA GLY A 288 7.32 9.76 -13.07
C GLY A 288 8.27 8.91 -12.22
N GLU A 289 7.71 8.22 -11.23
CA GLU A 289 8.43 7.31 -10.33
C GLU A 289 9.18 6.21 -11.11
N GLU A 290 10.36 5.84 -10.63
CA GLU A 290 11.26 4.86 -11.27
C GLU A 290 11.59 5.15 -12.75
N TRP A 291 11.42 6.41 -13.19
CA TRP A 291 11.55 6.81 -14.60
C TRP A 291 10.53 6.13 -15.52
N LYS A 292 9.39 5.65 -14.99
CA LYS A 292 8.27 5.10 -15.78
C LYS A 292 7.50 6.21 -16.48
N TRP A 293 6.82 5.84 -17.56
CA TRP A 293 6.00 6.77 -18.33
C TRP A 293 4.68 7.05 -17.60
N SER A 294 4.30 8.33 -17.45
CA SER A 294 3.03 8.75 -16.85
C SER A 294 2.26 9.71 -17.76
N TRP A 295 0.98 9.43 -17.98
CA TRP A 295 0.07 10.23 -18.83
C TRP A 295 -0.80 11.21 -18.04
N THR A 296 -1.03 10.97 -16.74
CA THR A 296 -2.07 11.68 -15.98
C THR A 296 -1.64 13.08 -15.52
N GLY A 297 -0.37 13.45 -15.62
CA GLY A 297 0.13 14.70 -15.06
C GLY A 297 0.01 14.79 -13.54
N GLU A 298 -0.49 13.73 -12.88
CA GLU A 298 -0.39 13.54 -11.45
C GLU A 298 1.09 13.38 -11.11
N GLY A 299 1.58 14.24 -10.24
CA GLY A 299 3.01 14.30 -9.93
C GLY A 299 3.85 15.08 -10.94
N ILE A 300 3.28 16.03 -11.72
CA ILE A 300 4.11 17.09 -12.31
C ILE A 300 4.78 17.81 -11.14
N TYR A 301 6.03 17.41 -10.89
CA TYR A 301 6.93 18.08 -9.98
C TYR A 301 7.05 19.54 -10.44
N MET A 302 6.38 20.42 -9.70
CA MET A 302 6.51 21.87 -9.83
C MET A 302 7.50 22.29 -8.76
N PRO A 303 8.80 22.43 -9.08
CA PRO A 303 9.85 22.66 -8.09
C PRO A 303 9.81 24.06 -7.47
N PHE A 304 8.79 24.86 -7.80
CA PHE A 304 8.70 26.26 -7.45
C PHE A 304 7.42 26.50 -6.65
N ASP A 305 7.54 26.41 -5.33
CA ASP A 305 6.47 26.82 -4.44
C ASP A 305 6.45 28.34 -4.31
N PRO A 306 5.27 28.98 -4.46
CA PRO A 306 5.13 30.40 -4.22
C PRO A 306 5.36 30.71 -2.73
N LEU A 307 6.22 31.67 -2.43
CA LEU A 307 6.53 32.12 -1.07
C LEU A 307 5.48 33.12 -0.54
N PRO A 308 5.23 33.17 0.77
CA PRO A 308 4.38 34.21 1.36
C PRO A 308 5.13 35.55 1.31
N LEU A 309 4.44 36.61 0.89
CA LEU A 309 5.00 37.96 0.66
C LEU A 309 5.56 38.64 1.93
N ILE A 310 5.33 38.08 3.12
CA ILE A 310 5.80 38.60 4.41
C ILE A 310 6.29 37.42 5.26
N PRO A 311 7.61 37.28 5.53
CA PRO A 311 8.07 36.33 6.54
C PRO A 311 7.53 36.81 7.89
N GLY A 312 6.64 36.03 8.49
CA GLY A 312 6.24 36.24 9.88
C GLY A 312 7.49 36.31 10.76
N THR A 313 7.47 37.18 11.76
CA THR A 313 8.48 37.14 12.83
C THR A 313 8.21 35.90 13.68
N TYR A 314 8.67 34.75 13.22
CA TYR A 314 8.59 33.52 13.99
C TYR A 314 9.69 33.58 15.06
N GLN A 315 9.29 33.53 16.33
CA GLN A 315 10.23 33.14 17.38
C GLN A 315 10.58 31.69 17.10
N TYR A 316 11.83 31.41 16.75
CA TYR A 316 12.27 30.06 16.40
C TYR A 316 12.55 29.25 17.67
N PRO A 317 11.66 28.34 18.09
CA PRO A 317 12.04 27.32 19.06
C PRO A 317 13.16 26.43 18.49
N GLN A 318 13.78 25.60 19.33
CA GLN A 318 14.75 24.62 18.87
C GLN A 318 14.09 23.72 17.82
N LEU A 319 14.65 23.71 16.60
CA LEU A 319 14.27 22.77 15.56
C LEU A 319 14.75 21.37 15.97
N THR A 320 13.89 20.37 15.84
CA THR A 320 14.23 18.96 16.08
C THR A 320 14.48 18.29 14.75
N GLU A 321 15.64 17.63 14.63
CA GLU A 321 16.00 16.86 13.45
C GLU A 321 15.13 15.60 13.36
N VAL A 322 14.66 15.30 12.15
CA VAL A 322 14.00 14.05 11.81
C VAL A 322 15.06 13.01 11.49
N ALA A 323 15.30 12.09 12.44
CA ALA A 323 16.43 11.16 12.38
C ALA A 323 16.44 10.26 11.14
N GLY A 324 15.28 9.80 10.67
CA GLY A 324 15.15 8.91 9.52
C GLY A 324 15.54 9.55 8.18
N TYR A 325 15.35 10.88 8.06
CA TYR A 325 15.55 11.61 6.80
C TYR A 325 16.70 12.64 6.85
N GLY A 326 17.27 12.91 8.03
CA GLY A 326 18.37 13.87 8.21
C GLY A 326 17.96 15.30 7.81
N ARG A 327 16.74 15.72 8.20
CA ARG A 327 16.17 17.04 7.85
C ARG A 327 15.40 17.66 9.00
N PHE A 328 15.15 18.95 8.90
CA PHE A 328 14.18 19.65 9.77
C PHE A 328 12.84 19.85 9.06
N GLU A 329 11.74 19.79 9.82
CA GLU A 329 10.38 20.04 9.34
C GLU A 329 9.72 21.20 10.10
N SER A 330 8.94 22.01 9.39
CA SER A 330 8.19 23.13 9.95
C SER A 330 6.93 22.71 10.72
N CYS A 331 6.40 21.51 10.50
CA CYS A 331 5.15 21.03 11.12
C CYS A 331 5.24 21.10 12.66
N MET A 332 6.39 20.72 13.21
CA MET A 332 6.70 20.77 14.64
C MET A 332 6.98 22.19 15.15
N LEU A 333 6.79 23.25 14.36
CA LEU A 333 6.75 24.62 14.90
C LEU A 333 5.39 24.94 15.51
N CYS A 334 4.32 24.33 14.98
CA CYS A 334 2.95 24.49 15.48
C CYS A 334 2.48 23.26 16.26
N HIS A 335 2.85 22.05 15.84
CA HIS A 335 2.33 20.78 16.39
C HIS A 335 3.18 20.15 17.51
N GLN A 336 3.93 20.96 18.28
CA GLN A 336 4.86 20.47 19.31
C GLN A 336 4.21 19.65 20.43
N GLU A 337 2.94 19.91 20.71
CA GLU A 337 2.21 19.27 21.80
C GLU A 337 1.53 17.95 21.39
N MET A 338 1.61 17.57 20.11
CA MET A 338 1.04 16.32 19.61
C MET A 338 1.70 15.11 20.27
N LYS A 339 0.88 14.23 20.85
CA LYS A 339 1.31 13.01 21.54
C LYS A 339 0.54 11.79 21.06
N GLY A 340 0.96 10.60 21.45
CA GLY A 340 0.25 9.35 21.15
C GLY A 340 0.88 8.51 20.03
N PHE A 341 2.03 8.93 19.49
CA PHE A 341 2.76 8.17 18.48
C PHE A 341 3.43 6.92 19.05
N SER A 342 3.62 5.91 18.22
CA SER A 342 4.52 4.80 18.52
C SER A 342 5.98 5.20 18.26
N PRO A 343 6.98 4.59 18.91
CA PRO A 343 8.38 4.99 18.75
C PRO A 343 8.87 4.99 17.30
N ALA A 344 8.41 4.02 16.49
CA ALA A 344 8.79 3.91 15.07
C ALA A 344 8.12 4.95 14.17
N HIS A 345 6.99 5.52 14.60
CA HIS A 345 6.21 6.51 13.84
C HIS A 345 6.13 7.86 14.56
N ALA A 346 7.06 8.14 15.45
CA ALA A 346 7.15 9.41 16.14
C ALA A 346 7.69 10.50 15.19
N PRO A 347 7.27 11.77 15.32
CA PRO A 347 7.78 12.86 14.50
C PRO A 347 9.30 13.01 14.56
N GLU A 348 9.94 12.67 15.68
CA GLU A 348 11.41 12.70 15.82
C GLU A 348 12.10 11.59 15.01
N ALA A 349 11.41 10.47 14.78
CA ALA A 349 11.94 9.33 14.04
C ALA A 349 11.76 9.53 12.54
N ILE A 350 10.55 9.86 12.09
CA ILE A 350 10.21 9.89 10.66
C ILE A 350 9.59 11.21 10.19
N GLY A 351 9.27 12.14 11.07
CA GLY A 351 8.60 13.40 10.71
C GLY A 351 7.12 13.21 10.38
N CYS A 352 6.40 14.32 10.27
CA CYS A 352 4.95 14.31 10.01
C CYS A 352 4.67 14.13 8.51
N VAL A 353 5.51 14.73 7.68
CA VAL A 353 5.35 14.72 6.22
C VAL A 353 5.49 13.30 5.65
N SER A 354 6.16 12.38 6.36
CA SER A 354 6.35 10.97 5.89
C SER A 354 5.06 10.21 5.73
N CYS A 355 4.04 10.57 6.50
CA CYS A 355 2.72 10.01 6.33
C CYS A 355 1.81 11.03 5.62
N HIS A 356 1.79 12.27 6.10
CA HIS A 356 0.81 13.25 5.68
C HIS A 356 1.20 14.06 4.44
N LEU A 357 2.40 13.91 3.89
CA LEU A 357 2.92 14.81 2.84
C LEU A 357 2.86 16.28 3.30
N GLY A 358 2.63 17.21 2.37
CA GLY A 358 2.70 18.65 2.64
C GLY A 358 4.09 19.23 2.39
N ASN A 359 4.28 20.51 2.73
CA ASN A 359 5.55 21.21 2.55
C ASN A 359 6.31 21.32 3.88
N PRO A 360 7.39 20.55 4.11
CA PRO A 360 8.15 20.57 5.35
C PRO A 360 8.99 21.85 5.53
N PHE A 361 9.12 22.66 4.49
CA PHE A 361 10.10 23.74 4.40
C PHE A 361 9.51 25.15 4.58
N THR A 362 8.26 25.24 5.02
CA THR A 362 7.57 26.52 5.23
C THR A 362 6.74 26.52 6.52
N PRO A 363 6.85 27.55 7.37
CA PRO A 363 6.02 27.69 8.58
C PRO A 363 4.63 28.30 8.31
N ASP A 364 4.34 28.69 7.06
CA ASP A 364 3.04 29.22 6.67
C ASP A 364 1.99 28.10 6.62
N LYS A 365 0.85 28.27 7.31
CA LYS A 365 -0.20 27.24 7.45
C LYS A 365 -0.68 26.71 6.10
N ASP A 366 -1.03 27.60 5.18
CA ASP A 366 -1.69 27.22 3.92
C ASP A 366 -0.70 26.53 2.99
N GLN A 367 0.55 27.00 2.97
CA GLN A 367 1.61 26.36 2.18
C GLN A 367 2.08 25.03 2.79
N ALA A 368 2.23 24.96 4.11
CA ALA A 368 2.64 23.73 4.80
C ALA A 368 1.63 22.60 4.56
N HIS A 369 0.33 22.91 4.53
CA HIS A 369 -0.73 21.95 4.28
C HIS A 369 -1.07 21.74 2.80
N THR A 370 -0.39 22.41 1.87
CA THR A 370 -0.63 22.22 0.44
C THR A 370 -0.28 20.78 0.04
N ASN A 371 -1.21 20.07 -0.61
CA ASN A 371 -1.08 18.65 -0.99
C ASN A 371 -0.93 17.65 0.17
N MET A 372 -1.34 18.04 1.39
CA MET A 372 -1.34 17.13 2.54
C MET A 372 -2.42 16.05 2.39
N LEU A 373 -2.09 14.80 2.77
CA LEU A 373 -3.02 13.68 2.91
C LEU A 373 -3.67 13.71 4.29
N LEU A 374 -5.00 13.79 4.32
CA LEU A 374 -5.76 13.75 5.57
C LEU A 374 -5.75 12.35 6.19
N VAL A 375 -5.93 11.31 5.37
CA VAL A 375 -5.94 9.90 5.79
C VAL A 375 -4.86 9.14 4.99
N PRO A 376 -3.61 9.12 5.48
CA PRO A 376 -2.51 8.41 4.83
C PRO A 376 -2.56 6.92 5.15
N GLY A 377 -2.21 6.04 4.22
CA GLY A 377 -2.24 4.58 4.40
C GLY A 377 -3.45 3.88 3.77
N ASN A 378 -4.38 4.63 3.17
CA ASN A 378 -5.32 4.07 2.19
C ASN A 378 -4.54 3.43 1.05
N LEU A 379 -5.01 2.32 0.44
CA LEU A 379 -4.22 1.61 -0.57
C LEU A 379 -3.89 2.47 -1.80
N ASP A 380 -4.74 3.45 -2.14
CA ASP A 380 -4.51 4.42 -3.22
C ASP A 380 -3.32 5.36 -2.97
N ASN A 381 -2.97 5.60 -1.71
CA ASN A 381 -1.91 6.51 -1.29
C ASN A 381 -0.84 5.84 -0.42
N ALA A 382 -0.98 4.54 -0.13
CA ALA A 382 -0.06 3.76 0.69
C ALA A 382 1.35 3.75 0.08
N ALA A 383 1.47 3.59 -1.25
CA ALA A 383 2.75 3.64 -1.95
C ALA A 383 3.51 4.97 -1.74
N ARG A 384 2.79 6.08 -1.55
CA ARG A 384 3.34 7.43 -1.32
C ARG A 384 3.61 7.75 0.15
N SER A 385 3.17 6.89 1.07
CA SER A 385 3.30 7.06 2.52
C SER A 385 3.98 5.84 3.15
N CYS A 386 3.21 4.80 3.49
CA CYS A 386 3.70 3.56 4.11
C CYS A 386 4.67 2.76 3.22
N GLY A 387 4.54 2.84 1.90
CA GLY A 387 5.27 2.07 0.89
C GLY A 387 6.48 2.76 0.30
N THR A 388 6.93 3.90 0.85
CA THR A 388 8.14 4.55 0.37
C THR A 388 9.37 3.68 0.60
N ALA A 389 10.46 3.91 -0.15
CA ALA A 389 11.66 3.08 -0.12
C ALA A 389 12.35 2.97 1.27
N GLN A 390 12.04 3.88 2.20
CA GLN A 390 12.57 3.87 3.57
C GLN A 390 11.61 3.23 4.59
N CYS A 391 10.42 2.80 4.14
CA CYS A 391 9.34 2.27 4.97
C CYS A 391 9.06 0.79 4.61
N HIS A 392 7.84 0.45 4.17
CA HIS A 392 7.36 -0.91 3.92
C HIS A 392 7.02 -1.16 2.43
N PRO A 393 7.98 -0.99 1.48
CA PRO A 393 7.69 -1.03 0.05
C PRO A 393 7.15 -2.40 -0.40
N ASP A 394 7.71 -3.50 0.09
CA ASP A 394 7.30 -4.85 -0.33
C ASP A 394 5.88 -5.22 0.14
N ILE A 395 5.43 -4.66 1.28
CA ILE A 395 4.10 -4.93 1.84
C ILE A 395 3.03 -4.25 0.97
N THR A 396 3.29 -3.00 0.57
CA THR A 396 2.33 -2.24 -0.26
C THR A 396 2.13 -2.82 -1.64
N ASP A 397 3.09 -3.60 -2.15
CA ASP A 397 2.94 -4.29 -3.43
C ASP A 397 2.07 -5.55 -3.28
N ARG A 398 2.41 -6.43 -2.33
CA ARG A 398 1.74 -7.72 -2.16
C ARG A 398 0.34 -7.65 -1.56
N ILE A 399 0.03 -6.59 -0.80
CA ILE A 399 -1.32 -6.41 -0.20
C ILE A 399 -2.43 -6.31 -1.24
N ASN A 400 -2.10 -5.88 -2.46
CA ASN A 400 -3.04 -5.83 -3.56
C ASN A 400 -3.46 -7.21 -4.08
N SER A 401 -2.69 -8.28 -3.79
CA SER A 401 -3.08 -9.65 -4.15
C SER A 401 -3.90 -10.37 -3.08
N SER A 402 -4.04 -9.79 -1.89
CA SER A 402 -4.77 -10.41 -0.77
C SER A 402 -6.27 -10.45 -1.01
N LEU A 403 -6.96 -11.48 -0.50
CA LEU A 403 -8.43 -11.56 -0.57
C LEU A 403 -9.13 -10.45 0.21
N MET A 404 -8.48 -9.93 1.26
CA MET A 404 -8.97 -8.77 2.00
C MET A 404 -9.04 -7.51 1.13
N THR A 405 -8.18 -7.40 0.11
CA THR A 405 -8.20 -6.29 -0.87
C THR A 405 -9.10 -6.58 -2.05
N THR A 406 -8.97 -7.77 -2.67
CA THR A 406 -9.59 -8.08 -3.97
C THR A 406 -11.04 -8.55 -3.87
N MET A 407 -11.45 -9.15 -2.75
CA MET A 407 -12.73 -9.87 -2.59
C MET A 407 -12.98 -10.97 -3.63
N SER A 408 -11.93 -11.53 -4.25
CA SER A 408 -12.04 -12.41 -5.42
C SER A 408 -13.07 -13.54 -5.25
N GLY A 409 -13.01 -14.30 -4.15
CA GLY A 409 -13.92 -15.41 -3.89
C GLY A 409 -15.40 -14.99 -3.76
N ILE A 410 -15.66 -13.84 -3.13
CA ILE A 410 -17.03 -13.30 -3.00
C ILE A 410 -17.56 -12.89 -4.37
N ILE A 411 -16.73 -12.22 -5.19
CA ILE A 411 -17.12 -11.78 -6.54
C ILE A 411 -17.42 -13.00 -7.42
N SER A 412 -16.53 -14.00 -7.39
CA SER A 412 -16.64 -15.21 -8.18
C SER A 412 -17.92 -15.98 -7.86
N VAL A 413 -18.16 -16.28 -6.58
CA VAL A 413 -19.36 -17.00 -6.14
C VAL A 413 -20.62 -16.21 -6.45
N ASN A 414 -20.62 -14.89 -6.24
CA ASN A 414 -21.77 -14.05 -6.55
C ASN A 414 -22.12 -14.08 -8.05
N ARG A 415 -21.14 -13.87 -8.94
CA ARG A 415 -21.38 -13.95 -10.39
C ARG A 415 -21.84 -15.35 -10.83
N PHE A 416 -21.30 -16.40 -10.24
CA PHE A 416 -21.76 -17.78 -10.48
C PHE A 416 -23.24 -17.96 -10.13
N VAL A 417 -23.66 -17.45 -8.97
CA VAL A 417 -25.05 -17.59 -8.48
C VAL A 417 -26.04 -16.77 -9.31
N PHE A 418 -25.60 -15.66 -9.90
CA PHE A 418 -26.40 -14.91 -10.87
C PHE A 418 -26.39 -15.52 -12.29
N ASN A 419 -25.76 -16.67 -12.50
CA ASN A 419 -25.52 -17.33 -13.79
C ASN A 419 -24.69 -16.49 -14.78
N GLU A 420 -23.85 -15.59 -14.27
CA GLU A 420 -22.90 -14.78 -15.07
C GLU A 420 -21.53 -15.47 -15.21
N LEU A 421 -21.25 -16.49 -14.39
CA LEU A 421 -20.10 -17.37 -14.52
C LEU A 421 -20.55 -18.85 -14.54
N PRO A 422 -19.85 -19.73 -15.28
CA PRO A 422 -20.19 -21.15 -15.34
C PRO A 422 -19.71 -21.95 -14.12
N LEU A 423 -18.71 -21.46 -13.38
CA LEU A 423 -18.11 -22.10 -12.21
C LEU A 423 -17.95 -21.07 -11.09
N PRO A 424 -17.96 -21.51 -9.81
CA PRO A 424 -17.82 -20.62 -8.66
C PRO A 424 -16.38 -20.14 -8.44
N ASP A 425 -15.39 -20.66 -9.17
CA ASP A 425 -13.98 -20.36 -8.98
C ASP A 425 -13.45 -19.40 -10.06
N GLY A 426 -12.71 -18.38 -9.63
CA GLY A 426 -12.17 -17.36 -10.51
C GLY A 426 -11.38 -16.30 -9.76
N HIS A 427 -10.58 -15.55 -10.53
CA HIS A 427 -9.80 -14.41 -10.04
C HIS A 427 -10.43 -13.10 -10.49
N PHE A 428 -10.78 -12.26 -9.53
CA PHE A 428 -11.41 -10.95 -9.75
C PHE A 428 -10.88 -9.93 -8.75
N ASP A 429 -11.01 -8.66 -9.11
CA ASP A 429 -10.76 -7.53 -8.22
C ASP A 429 -12.04 -6.71 -8.06
N ILE A 430 -12.31 -6.30 -6.83
CA ILE A 430 -13.48 -5.52 -6.46
C ILE A 430 -13.54 -4.15 -7.15
N HIS A 431 -12.39 -3.58 -7.53
CA HIS A 431 -12.34 -2.30 -8.24
C HIS A 431 -12.77 -2.44 -9.72
N ASP A 432 -12.76 -3.65 -10.27
CA ASP A 432 -13.09 -3.95 -11.66
C ASP A 432 -14.56 -4.34 -11.88
N ILE A 433 -15.38 -4.41 -10.83
CA ILE A 433 -16.79 -4.79 -10.98
C ILE A 433 -17.58 -3.74 -11.76
N GLY A 434 -18.45 -4.17 -12.66
CA GLY A 434 -19.30 -3.33 -13.50
C GLY A 434 -20.66 -3.07 -12.87
N HIS A 435 -21.70 -3.13 -13.71
CA HIS A 435 -23.11 -2.92 -13.35
C HIS A 435 -24.00 -4.06 -13.87
N SER A 436 -23.46 -5.28 -14.04
CA SER A 436 -24.29 -6.46 -14.26
C SER A 436 -25.21 -6.70 -13.04
N PRO A 437 -26.29 -7.49 -13.15
CA PRO A 437 -27.09 -7.89 -11.99
C PRO A 437 -26.23 -8.31 -10.78
N ALA A 438 -25.25 -9.19 -11.00
CA ALA A 438 -24.35 -9.67 -9.97
C ALA A 438 -23.47 -8.55 -9.40
N ASP A 439 -22.84 -7.75 -10.26
CA ASP A 439 -21.93 -6.68 -9.82
C ASP A 439 -22.68 -5.56 -9.08
N GLN A 440 -23.89 -5.24 -9.53
CA GLN A 440 -24.74 -4.26 -8.86
C GLN A 440 -25.21 -4.78 -7.49
N HIS A 441 -25.49 -6.08 -7.36
CA HIS A 441 -25.78 -6.70 -6.06
C HIS A 441 -24.60 -6.53 -5.09
N LEU A 442 -23.36 -6.74 -5.55
CA LEU A 442 -22.17 -6.50 -4.74
C LEU A 442 -22.00 -5.03 -4.36
N ARG A 443 -22.24 -4.11 -5.30
CA ARG A 443 -22.21 -2.66 -5.05
C ARG A 443 -23.24 -2.23 -4.00
N ASN A 444 -24.42 -2.84 -3.96
CA ASN A 444 -25.44 -2.46 -2.99
C ASN A 444 -25.20 -3.05 -1.59
N MET A 445 -24.64 -4.26 -1.51
CA MET A 445 -24.67 -5.04 -0.27
C MET A 445 -23.30 -5.37 0.32
N CYS A 446 -22.27 -5.57 -0.51
CA CYS A 446 -21.08 -6.32 -0.12
C CYS A 446 -19.76 -5.55 -0.27
N SER A 447 -19.65 -4.56 -1.16
CA SER A 447 -18.37 -3.95 -1.52
C SER A 447 -17.81 -2.91 -0.53
N ARG A 448 -18.33 -2.83 0.71
CA ARG A 448 -17.80 -1.91 1.74
C ARG A 448 -16.76 -2.54 2.66
N CYS A 449 -16.68 -3.87 2.70
CA CYS A 449 -15.90 -4.61 3.71
C CYS A 449 -14.46 -4.94 3.31
N HIS A 450 -14.02 -4.56 2.10
CA HIS A 450 -12.65 -4.81 1.67
C HIS A 450 -11.69 -3.71 2.12
N LEU A 451 -10.43 -4.08 2.25
CA LEU A 451 -9.34 -3.24 2.73
C LEU A 451 -9.05 -2.06 1.80
N GLY A 452 -9.24 -2.26 0.50
CA GLY A 452 -9.08 -1.24 -0.54
C GLY A 452 -10.14 -0.14 -0.54
N ASN A 453 -11.21 -0.28 0.24
CA ASN A 453 -12.23 0.75 0.30
C ASN A 453 -11.66 2.04 0.93
N LEU A 454 -11.87 3.17 0.26
CA LEU A 454 -11.26 4.44 0.62
C LEU A 454 -11.86 4.97 1.93
N LYS A 455 -11.02 5.21 2.94
CA LYS A 455 -11.45 5.92 4.14
C LYS A 455 -11.26 7.42 3.94
N THR A 456 -12.39 8.12 3.81
CA THR A 456 -12.45 9.58 3.56
C THR A 456 -12.42 10.41 4.85
N GLU A 457 -12.86 9.84 5.96
CA GLU A 457 -12.93 10.50 7.26
C GLU A 457 -12.06 9.80 8.32
N PRO A 458 -11.38 10.57 9.20
CA PRO A 458 -10.63 9.99 10.31
C PRO A 458 -11.57 9.35 11.34
N GLY A 459 -11.16 8.20 11.87
CA GLY A 459 -11.86 7.52 12.96
C GLY A 459 -11.41 6.06 13.12
N PRO A 460 -11.76 5.42 14.24
CA PRO A 460 -11.53 4.00 14.43
C PRO A 460 -12.32 3.19 13.38
N VAL A 461 -11.89 1.95 13.17
CA VAL A 461 -12.67 1.00 12.38
C VAL A 461 -13.87 0.52 13.19
N SER A 462 -15.04 0.45 12.56
CA SER A 462 -16.30 -0.02 13.14
C SER A 462 -17.19 -0.62 12.06
N GLN A 463 -18.36 -1.13 12.44
CA GLN A 463 -19.37 -1.60 11.49
C GLN A 463 -19.87 -0.48 10.54
N GLU A 464 -19.74 0.79 10.92
CA GLU A 464 -20.09 1.95 10.09
C GLU A 464 -18.86 2.59 9.40
N SER A 465 -17.65 2.40 9.93
CA SER A 465 -16.42 2.99 9.40
C SER A 465 -15.41 1.89 9.04
N ARG A 466 -15.37 1.51 7.75
CA ARG A 466 -14.56 0.40 7.22
C ARG A 466 -13.55 0.87 6.17
N GLY A 467 -12.69 -0.02 5.72
CA GLY A 467 -11.63 0.29 4.76
C GLY A 467 -10.48 1.07 5.42
N GLY A 468 -9.69 1.76 4.61
CA GLY A 468 -8.56 2.54 5.11
C GLY A 468 -7.18 1.97 4.82
N GLY A 469 -7.09 0.89 4.03
CA GLY A 469 -5.83 0.23 3.74
C GLY A 469 -5.11 -0.20 5.01
N CYS A 470 -3.85 0.17 5.15
CA CYS A 470 -3.01 -0.14 6.32
C CYS A 470 -3.64 0.33 7.65
N ASN A 471 -4.39 1.43 7.64
CA ASN A 471 -5.00 1.98 8.85
C ASN A 471 -6.11 1.12 9.40
N ALA A 472 -6.71 0.22 8.60
CA ALA A 472 -7.81 -0.61 9.05
C ALA A 472 -7.39 -1.50 10.22
N CYS A 473 -6.12 -1.93 10.25
CA CYS A 473 -5.58 -2.82 11.26
C CYS A 473 -4.59 -2.14 12.20
N HIS A 474 -3.83 -1.14 11.73
CA HIS A 474 -2.70 -0.60 12.48
C HIS A 474 -3.00 0.67 13.28
N LEU A 475 -4.10 1.36 12.99
CA LEU A 475 -4.39 2.68 13.55
C LEU A 475 -5.21 2.61 14.85
N ASN A 476 -4.54 2.82 15.97
CA ASN A 476 -5.13 2.69 17.31
C ASN A 476 -5.49 4.05 17.93
N TYR A 477 -6.76 4.25 18.25
CA TYR A 477 -7.21 5.49 18.88
C TYR A 477 -7.19 5.38 20.42
N SER A 478 -6.36 6.19 21.07
CA SER A 478 -6.43 6.36 22.54
C SER A 478 -7.73 7.06 22.96
N ALA A 479 -8.12 6.92 24.23
CA ALA A 479 -9.31 7.60 24.74
C ALA A 479 -9.28 9.13 24.54
N VAL A 480 -8.09 9.74 24.62
CA VAL A 480 -7.91 11.18 24.35
C VAL A 480 -8.10 11.48 22.87
N ALA A 481 -7.49 10.69 21.97
CA ALA A 481 -7.65 10.85 20.53
C ALA A 481 -9.11 10.68 20.09
N GLN A 482 -9.84 9.69 20.64
CA GLN A 482 -11.27 9.51 20.38
C GLN A 482 -12.10 10.70 20.87
N SER A 483 -11.79 11.23 22.06
CA SER A 483 -12.49 12.39 22.61
C SER A 483 -12.26 13.66 21.78
N GLU A 484 -11.02 13.91 21.33
CA GLU A 484 -10.72 15.07 20.47
C GLU A 484 -11.40 14.94 19.10
N LEU A 485 -11.39 13.74 18.52
CA LEU A 485 -12.10 13.45 17.27
C LEU A 485 -13.62 13.68 17.41
N GLY A 486 -14.22 13.24 18.51
CA GLY A 486 -15.64 13.49 18.80
C GLY A 486 -15.97 14.99 18.91
N ASN A 487 -15.07 15.78 19.51
CA ASN A 487 -15.23 17.24 19.59
C ASN A 487 -15.14 17.90 18.22
N PHE A 488 -14.28 17.40 17.33
CA PHE A 488 -14.15 17.90 15.95
C PHE A 488 -15.48 17.81 15.20
N PHE A 489 -16.09 16.62 15.16
CA PHE A 489 -17.38 16.43 14.49
C PHE A 489 -18.55 17.09 15.25
N GLY A 490 -18.49 17.17 16.58
CA GLY A 490 -19.58 17.68 17.41
C GLY A 490 -19.66 19.19 17.57
N THR A 491 -18.54 19.92 17.50
CA THR A 491 -18.50 21.35 17.88
C THR A 491 -17.98 22.31 16.81
N HIS A 492 -17.55 21.82 15.63
CA HIS A 492 -16.88 22.62 14.60
C HIS A 492 -15.77 23.49 15.20
N MET A 493 -14.67 22.85 15.61
CA MET A 493 -13.53 23.57 16.20
C MET A 493 -13.07 24.71 15.29
N PRO A 494 -12.76 25.91 15.84
CA PRO A 494 -12.17 26.99 15.06
C PRO A 494 -10.89 26.53 14.35
N ASP A 495 -10.65 27.03 13.15
CA ASP A 495 -9.46 26.74 12.31
C ASP A 495 -8.09 27.00 12.97
N SER A 496 -8.08 27.68 14.13
CA SER A 496 -6.90 27.96 14.96
C SER A 496 -6.66 26.92 16.05
N SER A 497 -7.54 25.93 16.21
CA SER A 497 -7.45 24.91 17.27
C SER A 497 -6.51 23.81 16.83
N LEU A 498 -5.47 23.57 17.64
CA LEU A 498 -4.52 22.48 17.41
C LEU A 498 -4.97 21.24 18.19
N TRP A 499 -4.79 20.09 17.57
CA TRP A 499 -5.00 18.81 18.22
C TRP A 499 -3.85 18.56 19.19
N SER A 500 -4.08 17.74 20.22
CA SER A 500 -3.02 17.36 21.16
C SER A 500 -2.75 15.85 21.15
N ALA A 501 -3.67 15.06 20.58
CA ALA A 501 -3.54 13.61 20.48
C ALA A 501 -3.60 13.11 19.04
N HIS A 502 -2.63 12.28 18.69
CA HIS A 502 -2.57 11.50 17.47
C HIS A 502 -2.93 10.03 17.75
N PRO A 503 -3.68 9.34 16.88
CA PRO A 503 -3.83 7.88 16.95
C PRO A 503 -2.49 7.16 16.72
N ALA A 504 -2.23 6.08 17.43
CA ALA A 504 -0.96 5.36 17.34
C ALA A 504 -0.97 4.36 16.17
N LEU A 505 -0.02 4.48 15.23
CA LEU A 505 0.21 3.44 14.22
C LEU A 505 1.19 2.39 14.75
N ASN A 506 0.73 1.17 15.01
CA ASN A 506 1.57 0.12 15.62
C ASN A 506 1.04 -1.32 15.37
N LEU A 507 1.70 -2.30 15.98
CA LEU A 507 1.40 -3.74 15.88
C LEU A 507 0.51 -4.25 17.05
N ASN A 508 -0.30 -3.39 17.66
CA ASN A 508 -1.27 -3.79 18.69
C ASN A 508 -2.66 -3.83 18.04
N ILE A 509 -2.98 -4.95 17.39
CA ILE A 509 -4.25 -5.14 16.71
C ILE A 509 -5.20 -5.89 17.64
N SER A 510 -6.30 -5.25 18.02
CA SER A 510 -7.39 -5.87 18.80
C SER A 510 -8.45 -6.51 17.89
N ASN A 511 -9.32 -7.35 18.47
CA ASN A 511 -10.48 -7.93 17.76
C ASN A 511 -11.43 -6.86 17.19
N ASP A 512 -11.45 -5.63 17.73
CA ASP A 512 -12.29 -4.55 17.21
C ASP A 512 -11.94 -4.17 15.76
N HIS A 513 -10.66 -4.27 15.40
CA HIS A 513 -10.19 -4.01 14.03
C HIS A 513 -10.77 -5.06 13.06
N CYS A 514 -10.78 -6.34 13.47
CA CYS A 514 -11.39 -7.42 12.69
C CYS A 514 -12.92 -7.27 12.67
N PHE A 515 -13.52 -6.91 13.79
CA PHE A 515 -14.97 -6.76 13.96
C PHE A 515 -15.57 -5.75 12.98
N GLY A 516 -14.90 -4.63 12.69
CA GLY A 516 -15.43 -3.65 11.76
C GLY A 516 -15.78 -4.24 10.39
N CYS A 517 -14.97 -5.15 9.86
CA CYS A 517 -15.19 -5.81 8.57
C CYS A 517 -15.90 -7.18 8.70
N HIS A 518 -15.59 -7.96 9.73
CA HIS A 518 -16.09 -9.33 9.93
C HIS A 518 -17.33 -9.43 10.84
N SER A 519 -18.02 -8.32 11.11
CA SER A 519 -19.29 -8.28 11.84
C SER A 519 -20.53 -8.58 10.99
N ARG A 520 -20.41 -8.72 9.66
CA ARG A 520 -21.54 -8.99 8.74
C ARG A 520 -21.33 -10.22 7.88
N SER A 521 -20.41 -10.18 6.93
CA SER A 521 -20.13 -11.33 6.05
C SER A 521 -19.39 -12.42 6.86
N GLY A 522 -19.89 -13.66 6.81
CA GLY A 522 -19.39 -14.79 7.61
C GLY A 522 -19.62 -14.68 9.14
N ARG A 523 -19.87 -13.48 9.67
CA ARG A 523 -20.03 -13.19 11.12
C ARG A 523 -18.87 -13.72 11.97
N ILE A 524 -17.67 -13.83 11.41
CA ILE A 524 -16.52 -14.50 12.05
C ILE A 524 -16.20 -13.88 13.41
N SER A 525 -16.07 -12.55 13.49
CA SER A 525 -15.73 -11.89 14.76
C SER A 525 -16.82 -12.04 15.81
N THR A 526 -18.10 -12.00 15.40
CA THR A 526 -19.22 -12.17 16.34
C THR A 526 -19.34 -13.62 16.80
N SER A 527 -19.14 -14.60 15.91
CA SER A 527 -19.17 -16.03 16.25
C SER A 527 -18.03 -16.41 17.20
N TYR A 528 -16.82 -15.86 16.99
CA TYR A 528 -15.67 -16.06 17.87
C TYR A 528 -15.96 -15.62 19.31
N GLU A 529 -16.66 -14.49 19.46
CA GLU A 529 -17.15 -13.97 20.74
C GLU A 529 -18.44 -14.63 21.24
N GLY A 530 -19.04 -15.57 20.49
CA GLY A 530 -20.26 -16.29 20.88
C GLY A 530 -21.57 -15.57 20.57
N TRP A 531 -21.56 -14.51 19.76
CA TRP A 531 -22.74 -13.72 19.38
C TRP A 531 -23.30 -14.15 18.02
N HIS A 532 -24.58 -14.55 18.00
CA HIS A 532 -25.33 -14.86 16.78
C HIS A 532 -26.37 -13.77 16.50
N GLU A 533 -26.41 -13.28 15.26
CA GLU A 533 -27.39 -12.27 14.83
C GLU A 533 -28.84 -12.82 14.92
N THR A 534 -29.82 -11.94 15.07
CA THR A 534 -31.24 -12.29 15.16
C THR A 534 -32.05 -11.44 14.18
N LEU A 535 -33.28 -11.88 13.90
CA LEU A 535 -34.22 -11.11 13.09
C LEU A 535 -35.02 -10.07 13.92
N LEU A 536 -34.67 -9.87 15.19
CA LEU A 536 -35.36 -8.92 16.07
C LEU A 536 -34.97 -7.49 15.71
N HIS A 537 -35.95 -6.60 15.71
CA HIS A 537 -35.71 -5.16 15.68
C HIS A 537 -35.49 -4.60 17.10
N ARG A 538 -34.88 -3.41 17.17
CA ARG A 538 -34.50 -2.76 18.44
C ARG A 538 -35.69 -2.53 19.39
N ASP A 539 -36.87 -2.34 18.85
CA ASP A 539 -38.14 -2.15 19.56
C ASP A 539 -38.79 -3.47 20.04
N GLU A 540 -38.33 -4.61 19.53
CA GLU A 540 -38.82 -5.96 19.87
C GLU A 540 -37.97 -6.65 20.95
N ILE A 541 -36.95 -5.96 21.47
CA ILE A 541 -35.99 -6.49 22.44
C ILE A 541 -36.69 -6.78 23.79
N PRO A 542 -36.71 -8.04 24.26
CA PRO A 542 -37.13 -8.35 25.62
C PRO A 542 -36.16 -7.75 26.63
N ALA A 543 -36.64 -7.34 27.82
CA ALA A 543 -35.84 -6.68 28.86
C ALA A 543 -34.74 -7.55 29.53
N ALA A 544 -34.25 -8.60 28.88
CA ALA A 544 -33.26 -9.54 29.41
C ALA A 544 -31.82 -9.17 28.99
N ASP A 545 -30.86 -9.41 29.89
CA ASP A 545 -29.44 -9.08 29.75
C ASP A 545 -28.65 -9.94 28.73
N THR A 546 -29.33 -10.67 27.85
CA THR A 546 -28.69 -11.66 26.95
C THR A 546 -28.52 -11.19 25.50
N LEU A 547 -28.87 -9.94 25.20
CA LEU A 547 -28.85 -9.39 23.85
C LEU A 547 -27.85 -8.23 23.71
N ARG A 548 -27.10 -8.22 22.60
CA ARG A 548 -26.20 -7.14 22.19
C ARG A 548 -26.81 -6.41 21.01
N VAL A 549 -26.81 -5.09 21.03
CA VAL A 549 -27.30 -4.25 19.91
C VAL A 549 -26.14 -3.44 19.37
N LEU A 550 -25.94 -3.50 18.05
CA LEU A 550 -24.91 -2.71 17.37
C LEU A 550 -25.44 -1.31 17.02
N ASP A 551 -24.55 -0.38 16.65
CA ASP A 551 -24.97 0.99 16.30
C ASP A 551 -25.81 1.02 15.02
N ASP A 552 -25.60 0.05 14.13
CA ASP A 552 -26.37 -0.16 12.89
C ASP A 552 -27.77 -0.76 13.14
N GLY A 553 -28.12 -1.03 14.39
CA GLY A 553 -29.43 -1.51 14.82
C GLY A 553 -29.59 -3.03 14.86
N ARG A 554 -28.62 -3.81 14.35
CA ARG A 554 -28.68 -5.28 14.40
C ARG A 554 -28.63 -5.81 15.83
N VAL A 555 -29.42 -6.84 16.11
CA VAL A 555 -29.58 -7.45 17.43
C VAL A 555 -28.97 -8.85 17.44
N PHE A 556 -28.12 -9.13 18.43
CA PHE A 556 -27.40 -10.39 18.59
C PHE A 556 -27.77 -11.05 19.92
N ARG A 557 -27.79 -12.38 19.93
CA ARG A 557 -27.95 -13.21 21.14
C ARG A 557 -26.69 -14.02 21.40
N HIS A 558 -26.36 -14.21 22.66
CA HIS A 558 -25.23 -15.07 23.03
C HIS A 558 -25.61 -16.55 22.92
N ILE A 559 -24.73 -17.35 22.30
CA ILE A 559 -24.82 -18.81 22.22
C ILE A 559 -23.70 -19.41 23.08
N THR A 560 -22.52 -19.61 22.48
CA THR A 560 -21.29 -20.10 23.12
C THR A 560 -20.11 -19.53 22.35
N GLU A 561 -19.17 -18.90 23.05
CA GLU A 561 -17.91 -18.38 22.50
C GLU A 561 -16.90 -19.49 22.18
N ASP A 562 -15.94 -19.19 21.31
CA ASP A 562 -14.81 -20.08 20.99
C ASP A 562 -13.91 -20.28 22.23
N VAL A 563 -13.38 -21.50 22.41
CA VAL A 563 -12.50 -21.83 23.53
C VAL A 563 -11.22 -21.00 23.56
N HIS A 564 -10.70 -20.60 22.39
CA HIS A 564 -9.52 -19.75 22.27
C HIS A 564 -9.85 -18.30 22.66
N HIS A 565 -11.00 -17.79 22.23
CA HIS A 565 -11.50 -16.47 22.65
C HIS A 565 -11.65 -16.44 24.17
N LYS A 566 -12.32 -17.45 24.74
CA LYS A 566 -12.50 -17.62 26.18
C LYS A 566 -11.17 -17.72 26.94
N ALA A 567 -10.14 -18.29 26.32
CA ALA A 567 -8.80 -18.33 26.87
C ALA A 567 -8.07 -16.98 26.80
N GLY A 568 -8.62 -15.98 26.11
CA GLY A 568 -8.11 -14.62 25.97
C GLY A 568 -7.21 -14.41 24.74
N MET A 569 -7.32 -15.28 23.72
CA MET A 569 -6.64 -15.10 22.45
C MET A 569 -7.38 -14.09 21.56
N LEU A 570 -6.61 -13.32 20.80
CA LEU A 570 -7.10 -12.42 19.76
C LEU A 570 -7.05 -13.11 18.39
N CYS A 571 -7.79 -12.59 17.41
CA CYS A 571 -7.77 -13.12 16.04
C CYS A 571 -6.34 -13.18 15.48
N ILE A 572 -5.52 -12.15 15.74
CA ILE A 572 -4.15 -12.11 15.28
C ILE A 572 -3.24 -13.12 15.99
N ASP A 573 -3.62 -13.72 17.11
CA ASP A 573 -2.77 -14.72 17.76
C ASP A 573 -2.69 -16.01 16.92
N CYS A 574 -3.74 -16.29 16.15
CA CYS A 574 -3.82 -17.38 15.17
C CYS A 574 -3.49 -16.95 13.74
N HIS A 575 -3.56 -15.65 13.41
CA HIS A 575 -3.35 -15.15 12.05
C HIS A 575 -2.06 -14.36 11.86
N ASP A 576 -1.39 -14.51 10.71
CA ASP A 576 -0.13 -13.83 10.39
C ASP A 576 -0.27 -12.69 9.35
N SER A 577 0.83 -11.97 9.12
CA SER A 577 0.83 -10.84 8.17
C SER A 577 0.70 -11.27 6.71
N TYR A 578 1.03 -12.51 6.36
CA TYR A 578 1.00 -13.01 4.98
C TYR A 578 -0.36 -13.58 4.60
N GLU A 579 -1.09 -14.13 5.57
CA GLU A 579 -2.52 -14.42 5.44
C GLU A 579 -3.34 -13.14 5.24
N LEU A 580 -3.08 -12.12 6.06
CA LEU A 580 -3.91 -10.91 6.09
C LEU A 580 -3.51 -9.87 5.04
N MET A 581 -2.20 -9.63 4.86
CA MET A 581 -1.65 -8.63 3.94
C MET A 581 -1.15 -9.25 2.63
N GLY A 582 -1.41 -10.54 2.39
CA GLY A 582 -0.99 -11.24 1.19
C GLY A 582 0.49 -11.62 1.18
N ASP A 583 0.80 -12.62 0.37
CA ASP A 583 2.15 -13.15 0.10
C ASP A 583 2.61 -12.90 -1.34
N GLY A 584 1.80 -12.19 -2.14
CA GLY A 584 2.01 -11.92 -3.56
C GLY A 584 1.31 -12.94 -4.48
N THR A 585 0.71 -13.99 -3.92
CA THR A 585 -0.12 -14.95 -4.65
C THR A 585 -1.56 -14.46 -4.69
N TYR A 586 -2.24 -14.70 -5.81
CA TYR A 586 -3.68 -14.49 -5.93
C TYR A 586 -4.39 -15.79 -5.59
N TYR A 587 -5.24 -15.76 -4.56
CA TYR A 587 -6.05 -16.89 -4.14
C TYR A 587 -7.47 -16.77 -4.68
N MET A 588 -8.15 -17.91 -4.85
CA MET A 588 -9.55 -17.92 -5.29
C MET A 588 -10.48 -17.82 -4.07
N HIS A 589 -10.21 -18.58 -3.01
CA HIS A 589 -11.02 -18.61 -1.80
C HIS A 589 -10.19 -18.47 -0.52
N GLU A 590 -10.84 -18.12 0.59
CA GLU A 590 -10.17 -17.80 1.86
C GLU A 590 -9.39 -18.97 2.42
N GLU A 591 -9.92 -20.18 2.30
CA GLU A 591 -9.30 -21.43 2.75
C GLU A 591 -7.98 -21.74 2.02
N ASP A 592 -7.77 -21.17 0.82
CA ASP A 592 -6.52 -21.34 0.08
C ASP A 592 -5.41 -20.41 0.60
N GLN A 593 -5.79 -19.29 1.23
CA GLN A 593 -4.86 -18.28 1.74
C GLN A 593 -4.51 -18.51 3.22
N VAL A 594 -5.35 -19.21 3.98
CA VAL A 594 -5.08 -19.55 5.39
C VAL A 594 -3.91 -20.54 5.48
N MET A 595 -2.97 -20.24 6.37
CA MET A 595 -1.72 -20.95 6.56
C MET A 595 -1.64 -21.65 7.92
N ILE A 596 -2.20 -21.06 8.98
CA ILE A 596 -2.18 -21.64 10.32
C ILE A 596 -3.41 -22.54 10.51
N THR A 597 -3.14 -23.79 10.88
CA THR A 597 -4.14 -24.84 11.10
C THR A 597 -4.15 -25.32 12.55
N CYS A 598 -5.16 -26.14 12.89
CA CYS A 598 -5.27 -26.71 14.24
C CYS A 598 -4.04 -27.54 14.61
N GLU A 599 -3.49 -28.30 13.66
CA GLU A 599 -2.40 -29.25 13.88
C GLU A 599 -1.05 -28.56 14.13
N ASP A 600 -0.88 -27.33 13.65
CA ASP A 600 0.34 -26.55 13.87
C ASP A 600 0.51 -26.15 15.35
N CYS A 601 -0.61 -26.03 16.09
CA CYS A 601 -0.64 -25.72 17.52
C CYS A 601 -0.97 -26.95 18.39
N HIS A 602 -1.76 -27.88 17.87
CA HIS A 602 -2.21 -29.10 18.54
C HIS A 602 -1.59 -30.33 17.88
N PHE A 603 -0.27 -30.48 18.05
CA PHE A 603 0.50 -31.55 17.44
C PHE A 603 0.61 -32.79 18.33
N HIS A 604 0.68 -33.97 17.72
CA HIS A 604 0.95 -35.23 18.42
C HIS A 604 2.44 -35.45 18.65
N GLU A 605 3.26 -35.09 17.67
CA GLU A 605 4.72 -35.13 17.71
C GLU A 605 5.26 -33.72 17.50
N MET A 606 6.39 -33.41 18.12
CA MET A 606 7.00 -32.09 18.01
C MET A 606 7.32 -31.76 16.53
N PRO A 607 6.78 -30.67 15.97
CA PRO A 607 7.02 -30.29 14.59
C PRO A 607 8.46 -29.83 14.35
N ALA A 608 8.84 -29.75 13.07
CA ALA A 608 10.11 -29.18 12.66
C ALA A 608 10.20 -27.71 13.10
N PHE A 609 11.40 -27.29 13.51
CA PHE A 609 11.69 -25.92 13.94
C PHE A 609 12.69 -25.23 13.01
N MET A 610 12.58 -23.91 12.92
CA MET A 610 13.47 -23.06 12.13
C MET A 610 14.39 -22.25 13.05
N ASN A 611 15.67 -22.10 12.68
CA ASN A 611 16.57 -21.22 13.40
C ASN A 611 16.32 -19.76 13.03
N LEU A 612 16.69 -18.86 13.94
CA LEU A 612 16.57 -17.41 13.76
C LEU A 612 17.30 -16.86 12.54
N ALA A 613 18.43 -17.49 12.18
CA ALA A 613 19.21 -17.11 11.02
C ALA A 613 18.47 -17.40 9.70
N ASP A 614 17.52 -18.33 9.73
CA ASP A 614 16.76 -18.79 8.57
C ASP A 614 15.41 -18.04 8.44
N LEU A 615 15.06 -17.21 9.42
CA LEU A 615 13.84 -16.39 9.39
C LEU A 615 13.90 -15.30 8.32
N ASP A 616 12.75 -15.06 7.69
CA ASP A 616 12.57 -13.96 6.76
C ASP A 616 12.78 -12.59 7.45
N ALA A 617 13.06 -11.57 6.65
CA ALA A 617 13.42 -10.25 7.16
C ALA A 617 12.27 -9.57 7.93
N GLU A 618 11.02 -9.80 7.54
CA GLU A 618 9.84 -9.21 8.17
C GLU A 618 9.61 -9.82 9.55
N THR A 619 9.60 -11.15 9.65
CA THR A 619 9.44 -11.86 10.92
C THR A 619 10.55 -11.46 11.90
N ARG A 620 11.81 -11.40 11.46
CA ARG A 620 12.92 -10.91 12.30
C ARG A 620 12.70 -9.49 12.79
N LYS A 621 12.16 -8.61 11.93
CA LYS A 621 11.88 -7.22 12.30
C LYS A 621 10.74 -7.14 13.32
N ILE A 622 9.69 -7.93 13.16
CA ILE A 622 8.57 -8.01 14.11
C ILE A 622 9.08 -8.45 15.48
N LEU A 623 9.90 -9.51 15.55
CA LEU A 623 10.49 -9.98 16.80
C LEU A 623 11.34 -8.91 17.48
N GLN A 624 12.14 -8.16 16.71
CA GLN A 624 12.91 -7.02 17.23
C GLN A 624 12.01 -5.92 17.79
N LEU A 625 10.93 -5.57 17.10
CA LEU A 625 9.99 -4.53 17.53
C LEU A 625 9.18 -4.91 18.77
N LYS A 626 8.96 -6.21 18.98
CA LYS A 626 8.25 -6.75 20.13
C LYS A 626 9.16 -7.02 21.33
N ASP A 627 10.46 -6.71 21.24
CA ASP A 627 11.47 -6.93 22.29
C ASP A 627 11.45 -8.37 22.82
N MET A 628 11.15 -9.33 21.93
CA MET A 628 11.15 -10.75 22.29
C MET A 628 12.61 -11.23 22.32
N ASP A 629 13.05 -11.75 23.47
CA ASP A 629 14.42 -12.26 23.64
C ASP A 629 14.65 -13.43 22.69
N VAL A 630 15.40 -13.11 21.63
CA VAL A 630 15.65 -13.99 20.51
C VAL A 630 16.58 -15.14 20.93
N GLU A 631 17.47 -14.94 21.91
CA GLU A 631 18.46 -15.96 22.29
C GLU A 631 17.92 -17.03 23.24
N ALA A 632 16.78 -16.79 23.90
CA ALA A 632 16.33 -17.63 25.01
C ALA A 632 15.23 -18.65 24.68
N SER A 633 14.40 -18.47 23.64
CA SER A 633 13.10 -19.17 23.64
C SER A 633 12.38 -19.21 22.28
N VAL A 634 12.82 -20.01 21.31
CA VAL A 634 12.17 -20.01 19.98
C VAL A 634 11.96 -21.43 19.47
N PHE A 635 10.96 -22.11 20.05
CA PHE A 635 10.23 -23.17 19.34
C PHE A 635 9.40 -22.48 18.28
N LEU A 636 9.64 -22.77 17.01
CA LEU A 636 8.82 -22.27 15.91
C LEU A 636 8.26 -23.47 15.17
N PRO A 637 7.07 -23.95 15.53
CA PRO A 637 6.41 -24.94 14.72
C PRO A 637 6.29 -24.35 13.32
N MET A 638 6.86 -25.05 12.36
CA MET A 638 6.68 -24.75 10.96
C MET A 638 5.30 -25.28 10.58
N GLY A 639 4.40 -24.38 10.19
CA GLY A 639 3.13 -24.78 9.64
C GLY A 639 3.30 -25.51 8.30
N ASN A 640 2.26 -26.17 7.81
CA ASN A 640 2.28 -26.89 6.54
C ASN A 640 2.71 -26.01 5.33
N SER A 641 2.55 -24.69 5.44
CA SER A 641 2.99 -23.69 4.46
C SER A 641 4.50 -23.41 4.45
N GLY A 642 5.27 -23.98 5.39
CA GLY A 642 6.69 -23.67 5.58
C GLY A 642 6.96 -22.41 6.41
N ARG A 643 5.92 -21.78 6.97
CA ARG A 643 6.02 -20.54 7.76
C ARG A 643 6.05 -20.81 9.25
N VAL A 644 6.68 -19.91 9.99
CA VAL A 644 6.85 -20.03 11.44
C VAL A 644 5.74 -19.33 12.22
N ILE A 645 5.22 -19.99 13.26
CA ILE A 645 4.36 -19.33 14.25
C ILE A 645 5.25 -18.56 15.23
N TRP A 646 5.64 -17.34 14.83
CA TRP A 646 6.69 -16.54 15.51
C TRP A 646 6.38 -16.19 16.97
N ASN A 647 5.12 -16.23 17.37
CA ASN A 647 4.67 -15.95 18.74
C ASN A 647 4.61 -17.22 19.60
N SER A 648 5.42 -18.25 19.32
CA SER A 648 5.50 -19.46 20.15
C SER A 648 6.90 -19.64 20.75
N LYS A 649 6.98 -20.36 21.89
CA LYS A 649 8.22 -20.65 22.60
C LYS A 649 8.08 -21.87 23.52
N PHE A 650 9.17 -22.26 24.16
CA PHE A 650 9.12 -23.08 25.36
C PHE A 650 9.05 -22.21 26.62
N ASP A 651 8.26 -22.62 27.59
CA ASP A 651 8.24 -22.00 28.91
C ASP A 651 9.45 -22.43 29.78
N ARG A 652 9.45 -22.04 31.06
CA ARG A 652 10.52 -22.40 32.00
C ARG A 652 10.56 -23.89 32.37
N GLN A 653 9.47 -24.61 32.18
CA GLN A 653 9.38 -26.06 32.41
C GLN A 653 9.84 -26.85 31.17
N GLY A 654 9.94 -26.19 30.01
CA GLY A 654 10.25 -26.82 28.74
C GLY A 654 9.02 -27.23 27.94
N ASP A 655 7.83 -26.77 28.35
CA ASP A 655 6.57 -27.06 27.66
C ASP A 655 6.29 -26.00 26.57
N PRO A 656 5.75 -26.40 25.40
CA PRO A 656 5.48 -25.47 24.31
C PRO A 656 4.26 -24.59 24.63
N VAL A 657 4.42 -23.28 24.42
CA VAL A 657 3.38 -22.27 24.65
C VAL A 657 3.32 -21.28 23.49
N LEU A 658 2.11 -20.82 23.19
CA LEU A 658 1.85 -19.66 22.34
C LEU A 658 1.73 -18.41 23.22
N ILE A 659 2.31 -17.31 22.79
CA ILE A 659 2.26 -16.02 23.46
C ILE A 659 1.26 -15.14 22.70
N GLY A 660 0.28 -14.58 23.42
CA GLY A 660 -0.61 -13.57 22.85
C GLY A 660 0.20 -12.37 22.36
N LYS A 661 0.08 -12.00 21.08
CA LYS A 661 0.89 -10.99 20.37
C LYS A 661 0.70 -9.57 20.93
N VAL A 662 -0.40 -9.34 21.65
CA VAL A 662 -0.71 -8.08 22.35
C VAL A 662 -0.74 -8.28 23.86
N SER A 663 -1.39 -9.34 24.35
CA SER A 663 -1.58 -9.57 25.78
C SER A 663 -0.31 -10.03 26.50
N GLY A 664 0.64 -10.64 25.78
CA GLY A 664 1.82 -11.31 26.36
C GLY A 664 1.47 -12.55 27.18
N LYS A 665 0.20 -12.97 27.20
CA LYS A 665 -0.27 -14.12 27.97
C LYS A 665 0.24 -15.41 27.31
N GLU A 666 0.69 -16.36 28.13
CA GLU A 666 1.08 -17.69 27.67
C GLU A 666 -0.15 -18.61 27.59
N HIS A 667 -0.27 -19.31 26.47
CA HIS A 667 -1.33 -20.25 26.13
C HIS A 667 -0.69 -21.62 25.84
N PRO A 668 -0.97 -22.67 26.65
CA PRO A 668 -0.35 -23.98 26.45
C PRO A 668 -0.73 -24.62 25.11
N LEU A 669 0.26 -25.10 24.36
CA LEU A 669 0.09 -25.86 23.13
C LEU A 669 -0.10 -27.35 23.48
N ASN A 670 -1.33 -27.70 23.86
CA ASN A 670 -1.66 -29.06 24.28
C ASN A 670 -1.81 -29.99 23.08
N ALA A 671 -1.20 -31.18 23.18
CA ALA A 671 -1.43 -32.25 22.22
C ALA A 671 -2.93 -32.66 22.20
N PRO A 672 -3.45 -33.10 21.05
CA PRO A 672 -4.79 -33.65 20.96
C PRO A 672 -4.97 -34.86 21.88
N ALA A 673 -6.20 -35.13 22.30
CA ALA A 673 -6.49 -36.33 23.07
C ALA A 673 -6.25 -37.58 22.20
N GLY A 674 -5.79 -38.69 22.79
CA GLY A 674 -5.47 -39.90 22.02
C GLY A 674 -6.65 -40.51 21.25
N ILE A 675 -7.89 -40.14 21.58
CA ILE A 675 -9.09 -40.52 20.80
C ILE A 675 -9.12 -39.84 19.42
N CYS A 676 -8.51 -38.66 19.27
CA CYS A 676 -8.43 -37.91 18.02
C CYS A 676 -7.54 -38.60 16.98
N SER A 677 -6.53 -39.37 17.43
CA SER A 677 -5.61 -40.12 16.58
C SER A 677 -5.80 -41.63 16.63
N ARG A 678 -6.92 -42.11 17.19
CA ARG A 678 -7.17 -43.53 17.37
C ARG A 678 -7.68 -44.16 16.08
N GLY A 679 -7.00 -45.22 15.64
CA GLY A 679 -7.42 -46.03 14.50
C GLY A 679 -7.39 -45.27 13.17
N ARG A 680 -8.18 -45.73 12.20
CA ARG A 680 -8.31 -45.08 10.88
C ARG A 680 -9.76 -44.71 10.52
N ALA A 681 -10.74 -45.05 11.36
CA ALA A 681 -12.16 -44.85 11.06
C ALA A 681 -12.53 -43.38 10.83
N HIS A 682 -11.80 -42.45 11.46
CA HIS A 682 -12.04 -41.00 11.37
C HIS A 682 -10.83 -40.23 10.84
N SER A 683 -9.91 -40.88 10.12
CA SER A 683 -8.71 -40.21 9.57
C SER A 683 -9.05 -39.05 8.63
N ASP A 684 -10.23 -39.11 8.01
CA ASP A 684 -10.67 -38.12 7.04
C ASP A 684 -11.47 -36.99 7.72
N LEU A 685 -11.73 -37.01 9.03
CA LEU A 685 -12.45 -35.92 9.70
C LEU A 685 -11.52 -34.73 9.94
N SER A 686 -11.99 -33.53 9.57
CA SER A 686 -11.36 -32.29 10.04
C SER A 686 -11.60 -32.09 11.55
N CYS A 687 -10.68 -31.39 12.21
CA CYS A 687 -10.88 -30.96 13.60
C CYS A 687 -12.18 -30.16 13.77
N GLN A 688 -12.52 -29.32 12.78
CA GLN A 688 -13.74 -28.50 12.77
C GLN A 688 -15.01 -29.35 12.73
N ALA A 689 -15.04 -30.45 11.96
CA ALA A 689 -16.20 -31.35 11.90
C ALA A 689 -16.57 -31.91 13.30
N CYS A 690 -15.56 -32.12 14.15
CA CYS A 690 -15.74 -32.60 15.51
C CYS A 690 -16.01 -31.46 16.50
N HIS A 691 -15.26 -30.36 16.43
CA HIS A 691 -15.17 -29.37 17.51
C HIS A 691 -16.00 -28.09 17.30
N THR A 692 -16.68 -27.94 16.16
CA THR A 692 -17.59 -26.80 15.94
C THR A 692 -18.85 -26.94 16.79
N ALA A 693 -19.09 -26.00 17.72
CA ALA A 693 -20.28 -26.04 18.57
C ALA A 693 -21.56 -25.62 17.84
N TRP A 694 -21.46 -24.61 16.97
CA TRP A 694 -22.58 -24.11 16.18
C TRP A 694 -22.09 -23.27 15.00
N VAL A 695 -22.92 -23.14 13.98
CA VAL A 695 -22.66 -22.30 12.81
C VAL A 695 -23.87 -21.40 12.54
N PRO A 696 -23.66 -20.15 12.06
CA PRO A 696 -24.77 -19.33 11.58
C PRO A 696 -25.35 -19.95 10.31
N GLN A 697 -26.66 -20.18 10.28
CA GLN A 697 -27.37 -20.76 9.15
C GLN A 697 -28.51 -19.85 8.71
N CYS A 698 -28.58 -19.59 7.41
CA CYS A 698 -29.69 -18.88 6.77
C CYS A 698 -30.44 -19.87 5.87
N ILE A 699 -31.73 -20.08 6.15
CA ILE A 699 -32.57 -21.00 5.35
C ILE A 699 -33.61 -20.17 4.61
N GLY A 700 -33.52 -20.20 3.29
CA GLY A 700 -34.39 -19.44 2.40
C GLY A 700 -33.97 -17.96 2.35
N CYS A 701 -33.63 -17.50 1.15
CA CYS A 701 -33.39 -16.09 0.87
C CYS A 701 -34.03 -15.73 -0.48
N HIS A 702 -34.64 -14.56 -0.58
CA HIS A 702 -35.12 -14.02 -1.84
C HIS A 702 -34.47 -12.67 -2.11
N ASN A 703 -33.89 -12.51 -3.29
CA ASN A 703 -33.31 -11.25 -3.73
C ASN A 703 -34.08 -10.74 -4.94
N GLU A 704 -34.50 -9.48 -4.88
CA GLU A 704 -35.10 -8.77 -6.01
C GLU A 704 -34.50 -7.37 -6.11
N TYR A 705 -34.50 -6.80 -7.30
CA TYR A 705 -34.11 -5.41 -7.49
C TYR A 705 -35.35 -4.50 -7.44
N ASP A 706 -35.38 -3.53 -6.54
CA ASP A 706 -36.43 -2.50 -6.53
C ASP A 706 -35.83 -1.16 -7.02
N PRO A 707 -36.25 -0.62 -8.18
CA PRO A 707 -35.75 0.65 -8.71
C PRO A 707 -36.26 1.90 -7.96
N LYS A 708 -37.13 1.74 -6.95
CA LYS A 708 -37.79 2.85 -6.24
C LYS A 708 -37.29 3.05 -4.82
N VAL A 709 -36.59 2.09 -4.25
CA VAL A 709 -36.01 2.22 -2.90
C VAL A 709 -34.73 3.05 -2.94
N ALA A 710 -34.40 3.66 -1.80
CA ALA A 710 -33.08 4.26 -1.63
C ALA A 710 -32.02 3.16 -1.63
N GLY A 711 -30.98 3.35 -2.43
CA GLY A 711 -29.81 2.48 -2.50
C GLY A 711 -28.55 3.23 -2.13
N TYR A 712 -27.45 2.48 -2.03
CA TYR A 712 -26.13 3.04 -1.80
C TYR A 712 -25.11 2.23 -2.59
N ASP A 713 -24.32 2.88 -3.45
CA ASP A 713 -23.18 2.25 -4.12
C ASP A 713 -22.02 2.23 -3.11
N MET A 714 -21.79 1.07 -2.51
CA MET A 714 -20.77 0.85 -1.48
C MET A 714 -19.34 0.98 -2.01
N LEU A 715 -19.12 0.80 -3.32
CA LEU A 715 -17.80 0.96 -3.94
C LEU A 715 -17.50 2.45 -4.19
N LYS A 716 -18.49 3.23 -4.64
CA LYS A 716 -18.36 4.68 -4.86
C LYS A 716 -18.59 5.51 -3.60
N GLN A 717 -19.19 4.91 -2.57
CA GLN A 717 -19.66 5.56 -1.36
C GLN A 717 -20.65 6.71 -1.62
N GLN A 718 -21.69 6.43 -2.40
CA GLN A 718 -22.67 7.44 -2.81
C GLN A 718 -24.09 6.90 -2.70
N GLU A 719 -25.02 7.76 -2.27
CA GLU A 719 -26.45 7.47 -2.34
C GLU A 719 -26.92 7.32 -3.78
N GLU A 720 -27.79 6.35 -4.04
CA GLU A 720 -28.43 6.13 -5.33
C GLU A 720 -29.91 5.76 -5.18
N VAL A 721 -30.62 5.69 -6.29
CA VAL A 721 -32.02 5.24 -6.33
C VAL A 721 -32.05 3.92 -7.06
N GLY A 722 -32.67 2.93 -6.43
CA GLY A 722 -32.64 1.54 -6.85
C GLY A 722 -31.65 0.73 -6.02
N SER A 723 -32.08 -0.42 -5.51
CA SER A 723 -31.22 -1.34 -4.78
C SER A 723 -31.71 -2.77 -4.92
N TRP A 724 -30.78 -3.71 -4.84
CA TRP A 724 -31.12 -5.08 -4.45
C TRP A 724 -31.64 -5.10 -3.02
N VAL A 725 -32.74 -5.82 -2.81
CA VAL A 725 -33.40 -6.03 -1.53
C VAL A 725 -33.36 -7.51 -1.20
N GLU A 726 -32.84 -7.83 -0.02
CA GLU A 726 -32.77 -9.19 0.51
C GLU A 726 -33.93 -9.44 1.48
N TYR A 727 -34.68 -10.50 1.23
CA TYR A 727 -35.66 -11.04 2.15
C TYR A 727 -35.12 -12.33 2.76
N VAL A 728 -34.83 -12.27 4.05
CA VAL A 728 -34.27 -13.39 4.81
C VAL A 728 -35.40 -14.27 5.34
N GLY A 729 -35.25 -15.59 5.19
CA GLY A 729 -36.13 -16.59 5.77
C GLY A 729 -35.82 -16.83 7.25
N LEU A 730 -35.29 -18.01 7.58
CA LEU A 730 -34.96 -18.38 8.96
C LEU A 730 -33.47 -18.20 9.26
N TYR A 731 -33.18 -17.68 10.45
CA TYR A 731 -31.81 -17.45 10.89
C TYR A 731 -31.50 -18.22 12.20
N LEU A 732 -30.62 -19.21 12.13
CA LEU A 732 -30.42 -20.24 13.15
C LEU A 732 -28.95 -20.39 13.55
N ALA A 733 -28.72 -20.73 14.83
CA ALA A 733 -27.42 -21.14 15.36
C ALA A 733 -27.52 -22.58 15.84
N ASP A 734 -27.03 -23.52 15.04
CA ASP A 734 -27.07 -24.97 15.32
C ASP A 734 -25.80 -25.63 14.81
N LEU A 735 -25.63 -26.92 15.10
CA LEU A 735 -24.56 -27.75 14.56
C LEU A 735 -24.54 -27.74 13.01
N PRO A 736 -23.35 -27.76 12.38
CA PRO A 736 -23.22 -27.76 10.93
C PRO A 736 -23.59 -29.10 10.29
N THR A 737 -24.02 -29.03 9.03
CA THR A 737 -24.02 -30.16 8.10
C THR A 737 -22.58 -30.56 7.76
N LEU A 738 -22.35 -31.83 7.48
CA LEU A 738 -21.04 -32.35 7.10
C LEU A 738 -21.01 -32.69 5.60
N GLY A 739 -19.87 -32.50 4.98
CA GLY A 739 -19.65 -32.78 3.57
C GLY A 739 -18.18 -33.08 3.30
N VAL A 740 -17.86 -33.33 2.03
CA VAL A 740 -16.51 -33.72 1.60
C VAL A 740 -15.84 -32.57 0.87
N VAL A 741 -14.60 -32.30 1.23
CA VAL A 741 -13.63 -31.49 0.51
C VAL A 741 -12.66 -32.45 -0.17
N GLU A 742 -12.53 -32.34 -1.49
CA GLU A 742 -11.64 -33.13 -2.33
C GLU A 742 -10.39 -32.31 -2.62
N GLY A 743 -9.26 -32.67 -2.00
CA GLY A 743 -7.97 -32.01 -2.21
C GLY A 743 -6.86 -33.02 -2.49
N GLU A 744 -5.64 -32.71 -2.05
CA GLU A 744 -4.55 -33.71 -2.01
C GLU A 744 -4.93 -34.92 -1.14
N ALA A 745 -5.67 -34.66 -0.06
CA ALA A 745 -6.34 -35.65 0.75
C ALA A 745 -7.84 -35.33 0.82
N ARG A 746 -8.66 -36.39 0.86
CA ARG A 746 -10.09 -36.30 1.12
C ARG A 746 -10.31 -35.91 2.57
N GLN A 747 -11.15 -34.90 2.82
CA GLN A 747 -11.50 -34.48 4.18
C GLN A 747 -13.01 -34.25 4.33
N VAL A 748 -13.56 -34.64 5.47
CA VAL A 748 -14.92 -34.31 5.90
C VAL A 748 -14.88 -33.02 6.71
N HIS A 749 -15.60 -32.02 6.23
CA HIS A 749 -15.61 -30.67 6.79
C HIS A 749 -17.03 -30.22 7.14
N THR A 750 -17.11 -29.12 7.88
CA THR A 750 -18.35 -28.40 8.19
C THR A 750 -18.82 -27.57 7.00
N PHE A 751 -20.12 -27.66 6.72
CA PHE A 751 -20.81 -26.91 5.69
C PHE A 751 -22.04 -26.23 6.29
N VAL A 752 -22.38 -25.07 5.73
CA VAL A 752 -23.61 -24.35 6.00
C VAL A 752 -24.41 -24.19 4.71
N PRO A 753 -25.75 -24.02 4.80
CA PRO A 753 -26.50 -23.52 3.67
C PRO A 753 -25.92 -22.16 3.28
N GLY A 754 -25.16 -22.13 2.19
CA GLY A 754 -24.54 -20.91 1.68
C GLY A 754 -25.60 -20.07 1.00
N MET A 755 -26.37 -20.71 0.12
CA MET A 755 -27.38 -20.10 -0.74
C MET A 755 -28.50 -21.09 -1.04
N ILE A 756 -29.56 -21.07 -0.22
CA ILE A 756 -30.88 -21.60 -0.62
C ILE A 756 -31.68 -20.37 -1.00
N LEU A 757 -31.53 -19.94 -2.25
CA LEU A 757 -32.00 -18.62 -2.64
C LEU A 757 -32.66 -18.57 -4.01
N THR A 758 -33.56 -17.61 -4.14
CA THR A 758 -34.16 -17.20 -5.41
C THR A 758 -33.74 -15.77 -5.74
N ILE A 759 -33.37 -15.54 -7.01
CA ILE A 759 -33.06 -14.21 -7.54
C ILE A 759 -34.06 -13.86 -8.62
N ASP A 760 -34.75 -12.74 -8.45
CA ASP A 760 -35.56 -12.11 -9.50
C ASP A 760 -34.79 -10.95 -10.14
N LYS A 761 -34.38 -11.13 -11.39
CA LYS A 761 -33.67 -10.12 -12.19
C LYS A 761 -34.61 -9.31 -13.10
N SER A 762 -35.91 -9.65 -13.14
CA SER A 762 -36.87 -9.13 -14.14
C SER A 762 -37.04 -7.61 -14.09
N THR A 763 -36.80 -7.00 -12.94
CA THR A 763 -36.94 -5.57 -12.69
C THR A 763 -35.65 -4.77 -12.95
N TYR A 764 -34.50 -5.44 -13.12
CA TYR A 764 -33.20 -4.78 -13.30
C TYR A 764 -32.87 -4.49 -14.77
N MET A 765 -33.13 -5.43 -15.69
CA MET A 765 -32.92 -5.21 -17.14
C MET A 765 -34.08 -5.76 -17.97
N GLU A 766 -34.40 -5.05 -19.05
CA GLU A 766 -35.28 -5.53 -20.11
C GLU A 766 -34.59 -6.64 -20.92
N ASP A 767 -35.35 -7.64 -21.38
CA ASP A 767 -34.88 -8.76 -22.22
C ASP A 767 -33.82 -9.69 -21.60
N ILE A 768 -33.99 -10.12 -20.33
CA ILE A 768 -33.20 -11.20 -19.73
C ILE A 768 -33.78 -12.58 -20.06
N ASP A 769 -32.94 -13.46 -20.61
CA ASP A 769 -33.21 -14.90 -20.65
C ASP A 769 -33.17 -15.49 -19.22
N ASP A 770 -34.24 -16.15 -18.82
CA ASP A 770 -34.43 -16.74 -17.48
C ASP A 770 -34.26 -15.74 -16.31
N PRO A 771 -35.27 -14.89 -16.06
CA PRO A 771 -35.18 -13.84 -15.04
C PRO A 771 -35.20 -14.39 -13.60
N PHE A 772 -35.64 -15.63 -13.40
CA PHE A 772 -35.76 -16.25 -12.08
C PHE A 772 -34.70 -17.33 -11.91
N VAL A 773 -33.76 -17.14 -11.00
CA VAL A 773 -32.71 -18.11 -10.71
C VAL A 773 -32.98 -18.73 -9.34
N PHE A 774 -32.93 -20.06 -9.25
CA PHE A 774 -32.91 -20.77 -7.97
C PHE A 774 -31.61 -21.55 -7.81
N HIS A 775 -30.98 -21.41 -6.65
CA HIS A 775 -29.80 -22.16 -6.27
C HIS A 775 -29.98 -22.79 -4.90
N ARG A 776 -29.48 -24.02 -4.75
CA ARG A 776 -29.29 -24.70 -3.47
C ARG A 776 -27.81 -25.09 -3.35
N LEU A 777 -27.04 -24.21 -2.75
CA LEU A 777 -25.60 -24.37 -2.59
C LEU A 777 -25.23 -24.30 -1.12
N TYR A 778 -24.33 -25.19 -0.71
CA TYR A 778 -23.72 -25.16 0.61
C TYR A 778 -22.29 -24.65 0.48
N ALA A 779 -21.82 -23.97 1.52
CA ALA A 779 -20.45 -23.45 1.56
C ALA A 779 -19.68 -24.14 2.68
N PRO A 780 -18.41 -24.55 2.47
CA PRO A 780 -17.54 -24.91 3.57
C PRO A 780 -17.35 -23.67 4.47
N LEU A 781 -17.31 -23.87 5.79
CA LEU A 781 -17.19 -22.77 6.74
C LEU A 781 -16.37 -23.16 7.97
N SER A 782 -15.37 -22.35 8.31
CA SER A 782 -14.78 -22.30 9.66
C SER A 782 -15.52 -21.27 10.51
N ALA A 783 -16.40 -21.74 11.39
CA ALA A 783 -17.34 -20.85 12.09
C ALA A 783 -16.73 -20.11 13.29
N HIS A 784 -15.52 -20.47 13.72
CA HIS A 784 -14.87 -19.89 14.89
C HIS A 784 -15.73 -20.03 16.16
N THR A 785 -16.27 -21.22 16.39
CA THR A 785 -17.07 -21.59 17.57
C THR A 785 -16.55 -22.87 18.19
N THR A 786 -15.23 -23.05 18.14
CA THR A 786 -14.52 -24.26 18.55
C THR A 786 -14.71 -24.49 20.05
N VAL A 787 -15.08 -25.71 20.44
CA VAL A 787 -15.20 -26.12 21.84
C VAL A 787 -14.35 -27.35 22.14
N ARG A 788 -14.08 -27.57 23.43
CA ARG A 788 -13.23 -28.68 23.89
C ARG A 788 -13.87 -30.04 23.61
N GLU A 789 -15.18 -30.15 23.78
CA GLU A 789 -15.93 -31.38 23.55
C GLU A 789 -16.15 -31.62 22.05
N GLY A 790 -15.83 -32.83 21.59
CA GLY A 790 -16.15 -33.24 20.23
C GLY A 790 -17.63 -33.65 20.07
N ARG A 791 -18.12 -33.63 18.83
CA ARG A 791 -19.45 -34.12 18.45
C ARG A 791 -19.63 -35.60 18.84
N SER A 792 -20.82 -35.93 19.34
CA SER A 792 -21.15 -37.31 19.73
C SER A 792 -21.34 -38.22 18.50
N CYS A 793 -21.18 -39.54 18.66
CA CYS A 793 -21.38 -40.49 17.56
C CYS A 793 -22.78 -40.37 16.97
N ARG A 794 -23.82 -40.25 17.81
CA ARG A 794 -25.21 -40.06 17.35
C ARG A 794 -25.40 -38.77 16.56
N SER A 795 -24.72 -37.69 16.95
CA SER A 795 -24.83 -36.41 16.24
C SER A 795 -24.16 -36.43 14.85
N CYS A 796 -23.27 -37.39 14.57
CA CYS A 796 -22.73 -37.62 13.22
C CYS A 796 -23.54 -38.67 12.45
N HIS A 797 -23.91 -39.76 13.11
CA HIS A 797 -24.41 -40.98 12.45
C HIS A 797 -25.93 -41.14 12.46
N ASN A 798 -26.64 -40.45 13.36
CA ASN A 798 -28.09 -40.52 13.51
C ASN A 798 -28.79 -39.16 13.33
N ASP A 799 -28.03 -38.07 13.11
CA ASP A 799 -28.60 -36.75 12.88
C ASP A 799 -28.80 -36.49 11.38
N PRO A 800 -30.05 -36.34 10.89
CA PRO A 800 -30.30 -36.09 9.48
C PRO A 800 -29.71 -34.75 9.00
N LEU A 801 -29.55 -33.74 9.87
CA LEU A 801 -28.93 -32.47 9.51
C LEU A 801 -27.44 -32.64 9.23
N ALA A 802 -26.75 -33.45 10.03
CA ALA A 802 -25.32 -33.73 9.85
C ALA A 802 -25.03 -34.41 8.51
N ILE A 803 -25.91 -35.30 8.07
CA ILE A 803 -25.79 -36.06 6.80
C ILE A 803 -26.21 -35.20 5.59
N GLY A 804 -27.03 -34.17 5.81
CA GLY A 804 -27.49 -33.24 4.77
C GLY A 804 -28.93 -33.46 4.30
N TYR A 805 -29.74 -34.25 5.01
CA TYR A 805 -31.16 -34.46 4.70
C TYR A 805 -32.07 -33.32 5.17
N GLY A 806 -31.50 -32.35 5.91
CA GLY A 806 -32.24 -31.28 6.59
C GLY A 806 -32.73 -31.71 7.97
N ARG A 807 -33.34 -30.78 8.71
CA ARG A 807 -33.86 -31.06 10.04
C ARG A 807 -35.10 -31.95 9.94
N GLY A 808 -35.25 -32.88 10.87
CA GLY A 808 -36.39 -33.77 10.94
C GLY A 808 -36.16 -34.92 11.91
N GLU A 809 -37.08 -35.89 11.90
CA GLU A 809 -36.98 -37.11 12.67
C GLU A 809 -36.42 -38.23 11.77
N LEU A 810 -35.36 -38.89 12.21
CA LEU A 810 -34.73 -40.01 11.52
C LEU A 810 -34.83 -41.26 12.39
N GLU A 811 -35.64 -42.23 11.97
CA GLU A 811 -35.98 -43.41 12.77
C GLU A 811 -35.49 -44.70 12.10
N TYR A 812 -34.88 -45.59 12.90
CA TYR A 812 -34.55 -46.94 12.45
C TYR A 812 -35.67 -47.90 12.83
N VAL A 813 -36.45 -48.32 11.83
CA VAL A 813 -37.63 -49.17 12.04
C VAL A 813 -37.29 -50.61 11.70
N ILE A 814 -37.43 -51.50 12.69
CA ILE A 814 -37.24 -52.95 12.55
C ILE A 814 -38.60 -53.62 12.32
N GLU A 815 -38.81 -54.18 11.13
CA GLU A 815 -40.01 -54.90 10.72
C GLU A 815 -39.67 -56.38 10.46
N GLY A 816 -39.68 -57.20 11.51
CA GLY A 816 -39.35 -58.63 11.43
C GLY A 816 -37.85 -58.86 11.25
N GLU A 817 -37.44 -59.52 10.15
CA GLU A 817 -36.03 -59.71 9.77
C GLU A 817 -35.46 -58.53 8.95
N ASN A 818 -36.30 -57.57 8.56
CA ASN A 818 -35.88 -56.39 7.79
C ASN A 818 -35.82 -55.15 8.68
N ALA A 819 -34.86 -54.27 8.42
CA ALA A 819 -34.80 -52.97 9.06
C ALA A 819 -34.55 -51.87 8.02
N LYS A 820 -35.11 -50.69 8.24
CA LYS A 820 -34.99 -49.55 7.32
C LYS A 820 -34.95 -48.24 8.07
N TRP A 821 -34.27 -47.26 7.49
CA TRP A 821 -34.33 -45.87 7.91
C TRP A 821 -35.58 -45.18 7.33
N VAL A 822 -36.29 -44.43 8.17
CA VAL A 822 -37.42 -43.57 7.79
C VAL A 822 -37.08 -42.14 8.20
N PHE A 823 -37.18 -41.21 7.26
CA PHE A 823 -36.96 -39.79 7.53
C PHE A 823 -38.25 -38.99 7.34
N THR A 824 -38.61 -38.22 8.37
CA THR A 824 -39.73 -37.27 8.35
C THR A 824 -39.17 -35.85 8.46
N PRO A 825 -39.17 -35.06 7.36
CA PRO A 825 -38.61 -33.72 7.38
C PRO A 825 -39.44 -32.76 8.24
N LYS A 826 -38.75 -31.84 8.92
CA LYS A 826 -39.36 -30.78 9.74
C LYS A 826 -39.99 -29.70 8.86
N TYR A 827 -39.34 -29.37 7.74
CA TYR A 827 -39.80 -28.34 6.82
C TYR A 827 -40.45 -28.95 5.58
N ALA A 828 -41.32 -28.17 4.95
CA ALA A 828 -41.95 -28.55 3.69
C ALA A 828 -40.91 -28.63 2.56
N ASN A 829 -41.26 -29.36 1.51
CA ASN A 829 -40.42 -29.41 0.32
C ASN A 829 -40.50 -28.09 -0.46
N ASN A 830 -39.35 -27.58 -0.88
CA ASN A 830 -39.24 -26.42 -1.74
C ASN A 830 -39.82 -26.76 -3.13
N PRO A 831 -40.64 -25.89 -3.72
CA PRO A 831 -41.28 -26.18 -5.01
C PRO A 831 -40.30 -26.26 -6.19
N ASN A 832 -39.09 -25.71 -6.08
CA ASN A 832 -38.13 -25.67 -7.19
C ASN A 832 -37.41 -27.02 -7.40
N ASP A 833 -37.14 -27.76 -6.33
CA ASP A 833 -36.35 -29.01 -6.37
C ASP A 833 -36.98 -30.18 -5.62
N MET A 834 -38.10 -29.96 -4.94
CA MET A 834 -38.82 -30.95 -4.14
C MET A 834 -38.02 -31.55 -2.98
N LEU A 835 -36.96 -30.88 -2.52
CA LEU A 835 -36.22 -31.21 -1.30
C LEU A 835 -36.78 -30.43 -0.11
N PRO A 836 -36.70 -30.94 1.14
CA PRO A 836 -37.02 -30.15 2.32
C PRO A 836 -36.27 -28.80 2.30
N GLU A 837 -36.92 -27.74 2.79
CA GLU A 837 -36.41 -26.37 2.65
C GLU A 837 -34.94 -26.23 3.08
N ASP A 838 -34.53 -26.91 4.15
CA ASP A 838 -33.17 -26.87 4.70
C ASP A 838 -32.31 -28.11 4.38
N ALA A 839 -32.72 -28.97 3.45
CA ALA A 839 -31.91 -30.10 3.02
C ALA A 839 -30.80 -29.66 2.06
N TRP A 840 -29.69 -30.39 2.05
CA TRP A 840 -28.67 -30.30 1.01
C TRP A 840 -28.91 -31.36 -0.07
N ILE A 841 -29.31 -32.56 0.35
CA ILE A 841 -29.44 -33.74 -0.50
C ILE A 841 -30.73 -34.52 -0.22
N PRO A 842 -31.23 -35.29 -1.21
CA PRO A 842 -32.36 -36.18 -1.00
C PRO A 842 -32.03 -37.35 -0.06
N PHE A 843 -33.03 -37.77 0.72
CA PHE A 843 -32.92 -38.92 1.61
C PHE A 843 -32.56 -40.22 0.86
N LEU A 844 -31.44 -40.83 1.24
CA LEU A 844 -30.93 -42.11 0.71
C LEU A 844 -30.95 -42.21 -0.82
N LYS A 845 -30.55 -41.13 -1.49
CA LYS A 845 -30.39 -41.08 -2.95
C LYS A 845 -29.06 -40.47 -3.32
N GLN A 846 -28.59 -40.80 -4.52
CA GLN A 846 -27.39 -40.18 -5.08
C GLN A 846 -27.68 -38.70 -5.36
N PRO A 847 -26.84 -37.77 -4.85
CA PRO A 847 -26.91 -36.37 -5.25
C PRO A 847 -26.58 -36.23 -6.74
N ASP A 848 -27.38 -35.47 -7.49
CA ASP A 848 -27.22 -35.10 -8.91
C ASP A 848 -27.26 -33.58 -9.12
N GLY A 849 -26.22 -32.97 -9.71
CA GLY A 849 -26.12 -31.51 -9.94
C GLY A 849 -24.94 -30.82 -9.22
N ASN A 850 -24.93 -29.49 -9.25
CA ASN A 850 -23.94 -28.68 -8.53
C ASN A 850 -24.49 -28.25 -7.17
N TYR A 851 -23.71 -28.49 -6.12
CA TYR A 851 -24.18 -28.49 -4.73
C TYR A 851 -23.45 -27.49 -3.83
N SER A 852 -22.44 -26.82 -4.35
CA SER A 852 -21.53 -26.07 -3.50
C SER A 852 -21.02 -24.78 -4.16
N THR A 853 -20.58 -23.86 -3.31
CA THR A 853 -19.90 -22.63 -3.70
C THR A 853 -18.41 -22.84 -4.01
N ARG A 854 -17.94 -24.09 -4.08
CA ARG A 854 -16.58 -24.50 -4.47
C ARG A 854 -16.62 -25.71 -5.38
N SER A 855 -15.80 -25.76 -6.42
CA SER A 855 -15.78 -26.91 -7.34
C SER A 855 -15.21 -28.19 -6.71
N ASN A 856 -14.36 -28.07 -5.71
CA ASN A 856 -13.68 -29.19 -5.07
C ASN A 856 -14.44 -29.73 -3.83
N THR A 857 -15.72 -29.38 -3.66
CA THR A 857 -16.50 -29.84 -2.50
C THR A 857 -17.83 -30.43 -2.92
N ARG A 858 -18.35 -31.36 -2.11
CA ARG A 858 -19.59 -32.09 -2.41
C ARG A 858 -20.27 -32.62 -1.14
N PRO A 859 -21.57 -32.92 -1.20
CA PRO A 859 -22.23 -33.70 -0.17
C PRO A 859 -21.76 -35.17 -0.19
N PHE A 860 -22.23 -35.94 0.80
CA PHE A 860 -22.01 -37.38 0.84
C PHE A 860 -22.73 -38.10 -0.32
N SER A 861 -22.00 -38.98 -0.98
CA SER A 861 -22.52 -39.94 -1.96
C SER A 861 -23.47 -40.95 -1.30
N LEU A 862 -24.27 -41.66 -2.10
CA LEU A 862 -25.19 -42.67 -1.58
C LEU A 862 -24.47 -43.76 -0.77
N GLU A 863 -23.28 -44.18 -1.22
CA GLU A 863 -22.49 -45.19 -0.52
C GLU A 863 -22.00 -44.68 0.84
N GLU A 864 -21.53 -43.43 0.91
CA GLU A 864 -21.09 -42.79 2.15
C GLU A 864 -22.27 -42.62 3.11
N GLN A 865 -23.43 -42.17 2.63
CA GLN A 865 -24.66 -42.09 3.42
C GLN A 865 -25.01 -43.45 4.05
N GLN A 866 -24.99 -44.52 3.25
CA GLN A 866 -25.28 -45.88 3.74
C GLN A 866 -24.28 -46.36 4.80
N LYS A 867 -22.99 -46.07 4.62
CA LYS A 867 -21.94 -46.40 5.61
C LYS A 867 -22.15 -45.64 6.92
N ILE A 868 -22.43 -44.33 6.85
CA ILE A 868 -22.70 -43.51 8.03
C ILE A 868 -23.90 -44.07 8.81
N LEU A 869 -25.00 -44.37 8.10
CA LEU A 869 -26.23 -44.88 8.68
C LEU A 869 -26.14 -46.34 9.16
N LEU A 870 -25.21 -47.13 8.62
CA LEU A 870 -24.91 -48.47 9.14
C LEU A 870 -24.38 -48.38 10.58
N VAL A 871 -23.43 -47.47 10.83
CA VAL A 871 -22.95 -47.19 12.19
C VAL A 871 -24.10 -46.63 13.05
N GLY A 872 -24.91 -45.74 12.48
CA GLY A 872 -26.11 -45.21 13.12
C GLY A 872 -27.07 -46.30 13.60
N ALA A 873 -27.21 -47.39 12.84
CA ALA A 873 -28.10 -48.50 13.21
C ALA A 873 -27.57 -49.27 14.42
N CYS A 874 -26.25 -49.45 14.53
CA CYS A 874 -25.62 -50.04 15.70
C CYS A 874 -25.85 -49.18 16.95
N LEU A 875 -25.78 -47.85 16.81
CA LEU A 875 -26.01 -46.91 17.90
C LEU A 875 -27.45 -46.97 18.44
N GLU A 876 -28.44 -47.44 17.68
CA GLU A 876 -29.80 -47.64 18.21
C GLU A 876 -29.89 -48.74 19.28
N CYS A 877 -28.95 -49.70 19.25
CA CYS A 877 -28.90 -50.82 20.19
C CYS A 877 -27.74 -50.71 21.20
N HIS A 878 -26.71 -49.93 20.89
CA HIS A 878 -25.48 -49.84 21.67
C HIS A 878 -25.17 -48.40 22.07
N ASP A 879 -24.78 -48.21 23.33
CA ASP A 879 -24.25 -46.93 23.78
C ASP A 879 -22.92 -46.62 23.07
N GLN A 880 -22.70 -45.35 22.74
CA GLN A 880 -21.54 -44.89 21.97
C GLN A 880 -20.18 -45.16 22.64
N ASP A 881 -20.16 -45.32 23.97
CA ASP A 881 -19.01 -45.65 24.81
C ASP A 881 -18.91 -47.15 25.13
N SER A 882 -19.80 -47.98 24.57
CA SER A 882 -19.72 -49.44 24.71
C SER A 882 -18.46 -50.02 24.08
N GLU A 883 -17.99 -51.15 24.61
CA GLU A 883 -16.79 -51.84 24.12
C GLU A 883 -16.86 -52.14 22.62
N LEU A 884 -18.05 -52.53 22.14
CA LEU A 884 -18.31 -52.79 20.72
C LEU A 884 -18.16 -51.53 19.85
N MET A 885 -18.75 -50.41 20.26
CA MET A 885 -18.64 -49.17 19.49
C MET A 885 -17.20 -48.65 19.52
N LEU A 886 -16.50 -48.78 20.64
CA LEU A 886 -15.09 -48.37 20.74
C LEU A 886 -14.15 -49.26 19.93
N SER A 887 -14.44 -50.56 19.76
CA SER A 887 -13.62 -51.44 18.90
C SER A 887 -13.75 -51.09 17.42
N THR A 888 -14.93 -50.64 16.99
CA THR A 888 -15.17 -50.24 15.58
C THR A 888 -14.34 -49.05 15.13
N LEU A 889 -13.76 -48.27 16.06
CA LEU A 889 -12.84 -47.17 15.75
C LEU A 889 -11.47 -47.68 15.27
N ASP A 890 -11.05 -48.85 15.75
CA ASP A 890 -9.77 -49.46 15.41
C ASP A 890 -9.88 -50.31 14.14
N ASP A 891 -10.94 -51.12 14.05
CA ASP A 891 -11.26 -51.96 12.91
C ASP A 891 -12.78 -52.14 12.81
N PHE A 892 -13.39 -51.63 11.75
CA PHE A 892 -14.84 -51.71 11.54
C PHE A 892 -15.29 -53.09 11.07
N ASP A 893 -14.41 -53.84 10.37
CA ASP A 893 -14.75 -55.14 9.79
C ASP A 893 -14.53 -56.31 10.78
N ALA A 894 -13.77 -56.07 11.86
CA ALA A 894 -13.49 -57.05 12.92
C ALA A 894 -14.60 -57.10 13.99
#